data_AF-A0A1M7Y4H4-F1
#
_entry.id   AF-A0A1M7Y4H4-F1
#
_cell.length_a   1.000
_cell.length_b   1.000
_cell.length_c   1.000
_cell.angle_alpha   90.00
_cell.angle_beta   90.00
_cell.angle_gamma   90.00
#
_symmetry.space_group_name_H-M   'P 1'
#
loop_
_entity.id
_entity.type
_entity.pdbx_description
1 polymer ?
#
loop_
_entity_poly.entity_id
_entity_poly.type
_entity_poly.pdbx_seq_one_letter_code
_entity_poly.pdbx_strand_id
1 'polypeptide(L)'
;MENYAYEKLGLFYLGRELDAAHLAPSPAPLLYKSNNLTTHAAIIGMTGSGKTGLGIALIEEAIMDNIPSIIIDPKGDMGNLLLTFPGLRPDDFQPWIDPKEAARKGLGVEEYAAKTATTWREGLSAWDQGGERIGELKARTEMTIYTPGSTAGVPVSVLGNIAAPTTEVLDDLDTLNSLINSTVTSLLTLIGVQSEPLQSKEHILLSSILLHFWRKGEDLQMEQLIGTIVSPPFDKVGVFPLDTFYPQSERMGLAMSFNNILASPTFSAWLTGEPLDIQRLLYTEEGKPRSAIFSIAHLSESERMFFVTMLLGRFIDWMRRQSGTSSLKALLYMDEIFGYFPPIANPPSKKPMLLLLKQARAYGCGVVLATQNPVDLDYKGLANIGSWFIGRLQTSQDQERVAEGIAGGSGGTLAIGEVKSLLSGMKGRQFLLRSAHLDAPVLFETRWVMSYLRGPIAASDIRMLMAGSANVTTTVSQPATDGLAESAVPGEYGSRPVLSPDISQYYAMQNVVSDKVVFEPWLFATGKVRFVNTTKNIDEVRQVGRRIYLSQELRRFDWLEAEETLIKLADCGQSAPEGSQYYPLPAAISGARNLQTFDKGFRDYLYHNERLELQRVAALKLESRPGESVGDFRVRLQDVLREKKAAAVEKLQKSYGIKQQRLEDQLQKAMYRLEKEQLDVKTKTVDTVLSFGVAVVGALFGRKAISTTSISRTASGMRSAGRVVKEKADVQRAKEQMAELQQALKEFSSEIEQQAMAIGEDFAIERYEMEPVMVKPKKSDIYDVEVAILWEQGNMS
;
A
#
# COMPACT_ATOMS: atom_id res chain seq x y z
N MET A 1 -22.19 9.59 19.96
CA MET A 1 -21.10 9.37 18.99
C MET A 1 -21.16 10.53 18.03
N GLU A 2 -20.39 11.58 18.29
CA GLU A 2 -20.22 12.66 17.32
C GLU A 2 -19.26 12.17 16.24
N ASN A 3 -19.78 11.43 15.26
CA ASN A 3 -19.04 11.18 14.03
C ASN A 3 -18.89 12.52 13.33
N TYR A 4 -17.69 13.08 13.31
CA TYR A 4 -17.46 14.36 12.65
C TYR A 4 -17.77 14.26 11.15
N ALA A 5 -18.59 15.17 10.63
CA ALA A 5 -19.02 15.13 9.23
C ALA A 5 -17.84 15.14 8.22
N TYR A 6 -16.72 15.75 8.60
CA TYR A 6 -15.52 15.81 7.76
C TYR A 6 -14.92 14.42 7.45
N GLU A 7 -15.00 13.47 8.37
CA GLU A 7 -14.48 12.10 8.20
C GLU A 7 -15.30 11.31 7.17
N LYS A 8 -16.59 11.66 7.01
CA LYS A 8 -17.45 11.10 5.98
C LYS A 8 -17.22 11.73 4.61
N LEU A 9 -16.41 12.77 4.49
CA LEU A 9 -16.24 13.54 3.25
C LEU A 9 -14.86 13.41 2.59
N GLY A 10 -13.97 12.58 3.13
CA GLY A 10 -12.59 12.50 2.66
C GLY A 10 -11.82 13.80 2.93
N LEU A 11 -12.10 14.43 4.07
CA LEU A 11 -11.42 15.63 4.55
C LEU A 11 -10.52 15.25 5.73
N PHE A 12 -9.23 15.47 5.59
CA PHE A 12 -8.22 15.20 6.61
C PHE A 12 -8.11 16.39 7.54
N TYR A 13 -8.31 16.17 8.85
CA TYR A 13 -8.09 17.19 9.86
C TYR A 13 -6.60 17.26 10.20
N LEU A 14 -5.89 18.26 9.67
CA LEU A 14 -4.43 18.37 9.84
C LEU A 14 -4.02 19.28 11.00
N GLY A 15 -4.93 20.10 11.52
CA GLY A 15 -4.59 21.12 12.51
C GLY A 15 -5.49 22.34 12.42
N ARG A 16 -4.94 23.51 12.77
CA ARG A 16 -5.67 24.77 12.82
C ARG A 16 -4.85 25.85 12.13
N GLU A 17 -5.53 26.73 11.42
CA GLU A 17 -4.88 27.83 10.72
C GLU A 17 -4.25 28.81 11.70
N LEU A 18 -3.16 29.43 11.26
CA LEU A 18 -2.45 30.47 11.99
C LEU A 18 -2.80 31.84 11.40
N ASP A 19 -2.97 32.83 12.28
CA ASP A 19 -2.97 34.22 11.87
C ASP A 19 -1.58 34.61 11.35
N ALA A 20 -1.49 35.08 10.10
CA ALA A 20 -0.25 35.50 9.47
C ALA A 20 0.47 36.65 10.22
N ALA A 21 -0.26 37.50 10.95
CA ALA A 21 0.32 38.63 11.68
C ALA A 21 0.95 38.23 13.03
N HIS A 22 0.39 37.22 13.69
CA HIS A 22 0.74 36.87 15.06
C HIS A 22 1.26 35.43 15.24
N LEU A 23 1.21 34.60 14.19
CA LEU A 23 1.57 33.18 14.19
C LEU A 23 0.90 32.41 15.34
N ALA A 24 -0.31 32.83 15.72
CA ALA A 24 -1.11 32.24 16.78
C ALA A 24 -2.22 31.37 16.17
N PRO A 25 -2.53 30.19 16.76
CA PRO A 25 -3.64 29.35 16.33
C PRO A 25 -4.96 30.09 16.36
N SER A 26 -5.60 30.16 15.21
CA SER A 26 -7.02 30.49 15.11
C SER A 26 -7.86 29.27 15.51
N PRO A 27 -9.14 29.43 15.87
CA PRO A 27 -10.04 28.30 16.08
C PRO A 27 -10.37 27.55 14.78
N ALA A 28 -9.99 28.07 13.60
CA ALA A 28 -10.36 27.50 12.31
C ALA A 28 -9.62 26.18 12.04
N PRO A 29 -10.31 25.03 11.91
CA PRO A 29 -9.65 23.78 11.57
C PRO A 29 -9.20 23.77 10.10
N LEU A 30 -8.01 23.24 9.87
CA LEU A 30 -7.49 22.95 8.54
C LEU A 30 -7.98 21.57 8.11
N LEU A 31 -8.99 21.56 7.25
CA LEU A 31 -9.53 20.36 6.61
C LEU A 31 -8.99 20.27 5.18
N TYR A 32 -8.19 19.23 4.90
CA TYR A 32 -7.51 19.03 3.63
C TYR A 32 -8.14 17.88 2.84
N LYS A 33 -8.49 18.08 1.56
CA LYS A 33 -9.11 17.01 0.75
C LYS A 33 -8.11 15.88 0.51
N SER A 34 -8.49 14.64 0.83
CA SER A 34 -7.66 13.45 0.62
C SER A 34 -7.27 13.28 -0.85
N ASN A 35 -8.21 13.51 -1.77
CA ASN A 35 -7.96 13.45 -3.22
C ASN A 35 -6.88 14.43 -3.72
N ASN A 36 -6.56 15.50 -3.00
CA ASN A 36 -5.46 16.39 -3.38
C ASN A 36 -4.09 15.70 -3.25
N LEU A 37 -3.97 14.62 -2.47
CA LEU A 37 -2.75 13.82 -2.36
C LEU A 37 -2.52 12.90 -3.58
N THR A 38 -3.49 12.77 -4.50
CA THR A 38 -3.26 12.11 -5.80
C THR A 38 -2.21 12.84 -6.64
N THR A 39 -2.00 14.14 -6.40
CA THR A 39 -0.90 14.91 -6.98
C THR A 39 0.34 14.93 -6.08
N HIS A 40 0.46 13.99 -5.15
CA HIS A 40 1.59 13.85 -4.24
C HIS A 40 1.75 15.02 -3.25
N ALA A 41 2.59 14.82 -2.24
CA ALA A 41 2.96 15.82 -1.27
C ALA A 41 4.44 15.74 -0.89
N ALA A 42 5.02 16.89 -0.53
CA ALA A 42 6.33 17.00 0.09
C ALA A 42 6.22 17.63 1.47
N ILE A 43 6.91 17.06 2.45
CA ILE A 43 7.05 17.63 3.80
C ILE A 43 8.52 17.98 4.02
N ILE A 44 8.80 19.27 4.10
CA ILE A 44 10.15 19.80 4.26
C ILE A 44 10.24 20.50 5.60
N GLY A 45 11.23 20.14 6.40
CA GLY A 45 11.50 20.87 7.63
C GLY A 45 12.67 20.27 8.38
N MET A 46 13.44 21.12 9.03
CA MET A 46 14.59 20.69 9.81
C MET A 46 14.19 19.81 11.02
N THR A 47 15.16 19.20 11.71
CA THR A 47 14.90 18.46 12.95
C THR A 47 14.16 19.32 13.98
N GLY A 48 13.09 18.77 14.60
CA GLY A 48 12.25 19.50 15.55
C GLY A 48 11.21 20.44 14.94
N SER A 49 11.14 20.56 13.60
CA SER A 49 10.07 21.31 12.91
C SER A 49 8.68 20.68 13.04
N GLY A 50 8.59 19.40 13.43
CA GLY A 50 7.33 18.66 13.52
C GLY A 50 7.00 17.81 12.29
N LYS A 51 7.92 17.69 11.31
CA LYS A 51 7.75 16.90 10.07
C LYS A 51 7.17 15.50 10.30
N THR A 52 7.77 14.75 11.22
CA THR A 52 7.34 13.38 11.57
C THR A 52 5.92 13.38 12.15
N GLY A 53 5.58 14.34 13.01
CA GLY A 53 4.22 14.49 13.54
C GLY A 53 3.19 14.82 12.45
N LEU A 54 3.53 15.66 11.47
CA LEU A 54 2.66 15.91 10.32
C LEU A 54 2.50 14.67 9.42
N GLY A 55 3.57 13.92 9.18
CA GLY A 55 3.51 12.65 8.46
C GLY A 55 2.58 11.64 9.14
N ILE A 56 2.72 11.48 10.45
CA ILE A 56 1.82 10.65 11.27
C ILE A 56 0.38 11.17 11.20
N ALA A 57 0.16 12.48 11.33
CA ALA A 57 -1.18 13.05 11.20
C ALA A 57 -1.84 12.72 9.85
N LEU A 58 -1.09 12.80 8.74
CA LEU A 58 -1.59 12.43 7.41
C LEU A 58 -1.96 10.95 7.33
N ILE A 59 -1.13 10.06 7.87
CA ILE A 59 -1.39 8.61 7.89
C ILE A 59 -2.60 8.28 8.78
N GLU A 60 -2.71 8.91 9.94
CA GLU A 60 -3.85 8.77 10.83
C GLU A 60 -5.17 9.18 10.14
N GLU A 61 -5.19 10.31 9.44
CA GLU A 61 -6.40 10.74 8.70
C GLU A 61 -6.68 9.84 7.48
N ALA A 62 -5.65 9.29 6.83
CA ALA A 62 -5.81 8.29 5.79
C ALA A 62 -6.46 7.01 6.33
N ILE A 63 -6.06 6.54 7.51
CA ILE A 63 -6.70 5.41 8.21
C ILE A 63 -8.17 5.73 8.50
N MET A 64 -8.47 6.94 8.98
CA MET A 64 -9.86 7.34 9.28
C MET A 64 -10.76 7.32 8.03
N ASP A 65 -10.21 7.60 6.84
CA ASP A 65 -10.91 7.53 5.54
C ASP A 65 -10.76 6.15 4.83
N ASN A 66 -10.29 5.12 5.55
CA ASN A 66 -10.05 3.76 5.05
C ASN A 66 -9.10 3.70 3.84
N ILE A 67 -8.06 4.52 3.84
CA ILE A 67 -7.01 4.53 2.80
C ILE A 67 -5.79 3.77 3.33
N PRO A 68 -5.43 2.63 2.75
CA PRO A 68 -4.24 1.89 3.16
C PRO A 68 -2.96 2.65 2.79
N SER A 69 -1.88 2.34 3.51
CA SER A 69 -0.61 3.04 3.37
C SER A 69 0.57 2.09 3.43
N ILE A 70 1.55 2.30 2.55
CA ILE A 70 2.92 1.76 2.68
C ILE A 70 3.81 2.90 3.18
N ILE A 71 4.56 2.64 4.25
CA ILE A 71 5.32 3.63 5.00
C ILE A 71 6.77 3.15 5.06
N ILE A 72 7.69 3.88 4.45
CA ILE A 72 9.13 3.58 4.46
C ILE A 72 9.78 4.42 5.57
N ASP A 73 10.38 3.74 6.55
CA ASP A 73 10.92 4.37 7.76
C ASP A 73 12.41 4.07 7.97
N PRO A 74 13.31 4.88 7.41
CA PRO A 74 14.74 4.75 7.64
C PRO A 74 15.21 5.29 8.99
N LYS A 75 14.36 6.00 9.76
CA LYS A 75 14.72 6.62 11.05
C LYS A 75 14.20 5.85 12.27
N GLY A 76 13.19 5.02 12.08
CA GLY A 76 12.55 4.22 13.14
C GLY A 76 11.45 4.97 13.90
N ASP A 77 11.04 6.16 13.43
CA ASP A 77 10.04 6.99 14.11
C ASP A 77 8.59 6.61 13.79
N MET A 78 8.34 5.95 12.65
CA MET A 78 6.97 5.64 12.19
C MET A 78 6.34 4.47 12.94
N GLY A 79 7.15 3.65 13.62
CA GLY A 79 6.64 2.63 14.54
C GLY A 79 5.75 3.20 15.65
N ASN A 80 5.86 4.51 15.94
CA ASN A 80 5.02 5.21 16.90
C ASN A 80 3.52 5.15 16.56
N LEU A 81 3.14 4.90 15.30
CA LEU A 81 1.75 4.67 14.89
C LEU A 81 1.07 3.52 15.66
N LEU A 82 1.84 2.53 16.13
CA LEU A 82 1.28 1.42 16.92
C LEU A 82 1.05 1.82 18.40
N LEU A 83 1.60 2.92 18.87
CA LEU A 83 1.46 3.42 20.24
C LEU A 83 0.16 4.22 20.39
N THR A 84 -0.97 3.53 20.19
CA THR A 84 -2.32 4.09 20.26
C THR A 84 -3.02 3.62 21.53
N PHE A 85 -3.34 4.57 22.42
CA PHE A 85 -3.88 4.28 23.76
C PHE A 85 -5.27 4.91 23.94
N PRO A 86 -6.37 4.23 23.58
CA PRO A 86 -7.73 4.77 23.73
C PRO A 86 -8.08 5.16 25.17
N GLY A 87 -7.56 4.41 26.15
CA GLY A 87 -7.80 4.69 27.57
C GLY A 87 -6.98 5.86 28.14
N LEU A 88 -5.90 6.27 27.47
CA LEU A 88 -4.95 7.30 27.94
C LEU A 88 -4.57 7.10 29.42
N ARG A 89 -4.33 5.86 29.84
CA ARG A 89 -3.98 5.52 31.23
C ARG A 89 -2.47 5.57 31.42
N PRO A 90 -1.95 5.97 32.60
CA PRO A 90 -0.52 5.96 32.88
C PRO A 90 0.17 4.64 32.51
N ASP A 91 -0.45 3.51 32.85
CA ASP A 91 0.05 2.15 32.57
C ASP A 91 0.22 1.86 31.08
N ASP A 92 -0.54 2.52 30.21
CA ASP A 92 -0.40 2.36 28.76
C ASP A 92 0.90 3.02 28.25
N PHE A 93 1.35 4.11 28.89
CA PHE A 93 2.58 4.84 28.54
C PHE A 93 3.83 4.27 29.22
N GLN A 94 3.68 3.74 30.44
CA GLN A 94 4.79 3.31 31.29
C GLN A 94 5.84 2.41 30.60
N PRO A 95 5.46 1.39 29.78
CA PRO A 95 6.44 0.53 29.10
C PRO A 95 7.32 1.26 28.09
N TRP A 96 6.91 2.44 27.65
CA TRP A 96 7.51 3.18 26.54
C TRP A 96 8.33 4.38 27.00
N ILE A 97 8.32 4.65 28.30
CA ILE A 97 9.10 5.72 28.94
C ILE A 97 10.57 5.30 29.02
N ASP A 98 11.47 6.15 28.53
CA ASP A 98 12.92 5.98 28.76
C ASP A 98 13.25 6.31 30.23
N PRO A 99 13.75 5.35 31.03
CA PRO A 99 14.15 5.60 32.41
C PRO A 99 15.21 6.69 32.56
N LYS A 100 16.10 6.84 31.57
CA LYS A 100 17.13 7.89 31.57
C LYS A 100 16.52 9.27 31.36
N GLU A 101 15.47 9.38 30.54
CA GLU A 101 14.76 10.64 30.34
C GLU A 101 13.96 11.03 31.59
N ALA A 102 13.28 10.06 32.21
CA ALA A 102 12.58 10.26 33.49
C ALA A 102 13.55 10.79 34.56
N ALA A 103 14.71 10.14 34.72
CA ALA A 103 15.75 10.55 35.67
C ALA A 103 16.30 11.96 35.37
N ARG A 104 16.53 12.32 34.11
CA ARG A 104 16.96 13.69 33.73
C ARG A 104 15.93 14.75 34.11
N LYS A 105 14.64 14.40 34.11
CA LYS A 105 13.54 15.28 34.53
C LYS A 105 13.28 15.25 36.04
N GLY A 106 14.07 14.47 36.79
CA GLY A 106 13.94 14.33 38.24
C GLY A 106 12.70 13.54 38.69
N LEU A 107 12.14 12.70 37.80
CA LEU A 107 10.91 11.93 38.04
C LEU A 107 11.19 10.42 38.01
N GLY A 108 10.39 9.65 38.74
CA GLY A 108 10.33 8.20 38.56
C GLY A 108 9.64 7.81 37.24
N VAL A 109 9.81 6.56 36.80
CA VAL A 109 9.18 6.06 35.55
C VAL A 109 7.65 6.12 35.62
N GLU A 110 7.06 5.69 36.74
CA GLU A 110 5.61 5.73 36.96
C GLU A 110 5.07 7.17 37.01
N GLU A 111 5.76 8.05 37.73
CA GLU A 111 5.39 9.47 37.83
C GLU A 111 5.47 10.16 36.47
N TYR A 112 6.51 9.85 35.68
CA TYR A 112 6.67 10.41 34.35
C TYR A 112 5.65 9.84 33.36
N ALA A 113 5.25 8.57 33.50
CA ALA A 113 4.15 7.99 32.72
C ALA A 113 2.81 8.67 33.04
N ALA A 114 2.50 8.92 34.31
CA ALA A 114 1.28 9.63 34.73
C ALA A 114 1.24 11.08 34.20
N LYS A 115 2.38 11.77 34.24
CA LYS A 115 2.53 13.10 33.64
C LYS A 115 2.33 13.07 32.12
N THR A 116 2.93 12.09 31.44
CA THR A 116 2.80 11.91 29.99
C THR A 116 1.36 11.64 29.58
N ALA A 117 0.66 10.75 30.30
CA ALA A 117 -0.76 10.47 30.07
C ALA A 117 -1.63 11.73 30.22
N THR A 118 -1.34 12.57 31.22
CA THR A 118 -2.04 13.84 31.42
C THR A 118 -1.76 14.82 30.29
N THR A 119 -0.49 14.97 29.89
CA THR A 119 -0.10 15.82 28.75
C THR A 119 -0.77 15.38 27.44
N TRP A 120 -0.85 14.08 27.17
CA TRP A 120 -1.52 13.57 25.98
C TRP A 120 -3.04 13.79 26.03
N ARG A 121 -3.67 13.61 27.19
CA ARG A 121 -5.11 13.84 27.37
C ARG A 121 -5.47 15.32 27.14
N GLU A 122 -4.74 16.23 27.77
CA GLU A 122 -4.92 17.67 27.58
C GLU A 122 -4.58 18.10 26.15
N GLY A 123 -3.50 17.55 25.59
CA GLY A 123 -3.06 17.79 24.22
C GLY A 123 -4.10 17.36 23.18
N LEU A 124 -4.72 16.19 23.32
CA LEU A 124 -5.79 15.76 22.42
C LEU A 124 -7.05 16.60 22.58
N SER A 125 -7.46 16.86 23.83
CA SER A 125 -8.66 17.63 24.12
C SER A 125 -8.58 19.08 23.61
N ALA A 126 -7.39 19.71 23.65
CA ALA A 126 -7.19 21.06 23.12
C ALA A 126 -7.40 21.16 21.59
N TRP A 127 -7.37 20.03 20.90
CA TRP A 127 -7.53 19.88 19.46
C TRP A 127 -8.79 19.09 19.10
N ASP A 128 -9.80 19.12 19.98
CA ASP A 128 -11.12 18.50 19.76
C ASP A 128 -11.03 17.00 19.46
N GLN A 129 -10.08 16.29 20.07
CA GLN A 129 -9.89 14.85 19.94
C GLN A 129 -9.96 14.15 21.29
N GLY A 130 -10.41 12.90 21.30
CA GLY A 130 -10.54 12.07 22.50
C GLY A 130 -10.15 10.61 22.26
N GLY A 131 -10.15 9.82 23.34
CA GLY A 131 -9.80 8.40 23.30
C GLY A 131 -10.69 7.54 22.41
N GLU A 132 -11.96 7.92 22.21
CA GLU A 132 -12.90 7.29 21.26
C GLU A 132 -12.33 7.28 19.84
N ARG A 133 -11.84 8.43 19.35
CA ARG A 133 -11.25 8.58 18.01
C ARG A 133 -10.01 7.71 17.82
N ILE A 134 -9.20 7.54 18.88
CA ILE A 134 -8.07 6.60 18.89
C ILE A 134 -8.55 5.14 18.76
N GLY A 135 -9.63 4.80 19.48
CA GLY A 135 -10.28 3.49 19.39
C GLY A 135 -10.77 3.19 17.97
N GLU A 136 -11.40 4.17 17.31
CA GLU A 136 -11.82 4.05 15.91
C GLU A 136 -10.64 3.87 14.96
N LEU A 137 -9.59 4.68 15.11
CA LEU A 137 -8.37 4.56 14.30
C LEU A 137 -7.81 3.14 14.38
N LYS A 138 -7.71 2.58 15.59
CA LYS A 138 -7.22 1.22 15.82
C LYS A 138 -8.16 0.16 15.24
N ALA A 139 -9.47 0.41 15.19
CA ALA A 139 -10.45 -0.51 14.64
C ALA A 139 -10.47 -0.52 13.10
N ARG A 140 -10.13 0.60 12.44
CA ARG A 140 -10.25 0.77 10.97
C ARG A 140 -9.15 0.10 10.16
N THR A 141 -7.94 -0.01 10.69
CA THR A 141 -6.77 -0.57 9.99
C THR A 141 -6.08 -1.65 10.82
N GLU A 142 -5.37 -2.55 10.15
CA GLU A 142 -4.32 -3.35 10.78
C GLU A 142 -2.97 -2.67 10.53
N MET A 143 -2.23 -2.34 11.59
CA MET A 143 -0.90 -1.72 11.49
C MET A 143 0.17 -2.77 11.73
N THR A 144 1.06 -2.94 10.78
CA THR A 144 2.09 -4.00 10.81
C THR A 144 3.46 -3.39 10.58
N ILE A 145 4.40 -3.68 11.49
CA ILE A 145 5.81 -3.31 11.31
C ILE A 145 6.54 -4.47 10.64
N TYR A 146 6.96 -4.23 9.41
CA TYR A 146 7.81 -5.10 8.61
C TYR A 146 9.28 -4.73 8.81
N THR A 147 10.12 -5.75 9.01
CA THR A 147 11.56 -5.59 9.24
C THR A 147 12.35 -6.46 8.26
N PRO A 148 12.60 -6.01 7.02
CA PRO A 148 13.41 -6.78 6.07
C PRO A 148 14.80 -7.08 6.64
N GLY A 149 15.28 -8.32 6.50
CA GLY A 149 16.58 -8.73 7.05
C GLY A 149 16.63 -8.85 8.58
N SER A 150 15.50 -8.84 9.27
CA SER A 150 15.41 -8.95 10.73
C SER A 150 14.12 -9.64 11.16
N THR A 151 14.17 -10.34 12.29
CA THR A 151 12.99 -10.99 12.91
C THR A 151 12.40 -10.16 14.06
N ALA A 152 12.74 -8.87 14.14
CA ALA A 152 12.24 -8.00 15.20
C ALA A 152 10.74 -7.68 15.04
N GLY A 153 10.28 -7.47 13.80
CA GLY A 153 8.87 -7.38 13.42
C GLY A 153 8.50 -8.54 12.49
N VAL A 154 7.63 -8.28 11.50
CA VAL A 154 7.32 -9.26 10.47
C VAL A 154 8.45 -9.30 9.43
N PRO A 155 9.13 -10.43 9.23
CA PRO A 155 10.18 -10.55 8.22
C PRO A 155 9.58 -10.48 6.81
N VAL A 156 10.36 -9.99 5.85
CA VAL A 156 9.94 -9.82 4.46
C VAL A 156 10.90 -10.57 3.54
N SER A 157 10.34 -11.45 2.71
CA SER A 157 11.10 -12.14 1.67
C SER A 157 11.13 -11.30 0.40
N VAL A 158 12.32 -10.81 0.05
CA VAL A 158 12.57 -9.98 -1.15
C VAL A 158 13.34 -10.76 -2.21
N LEU A 159 14.17 -11.72 -1.77
CA LEU A 159 15.10 -12.46 -2.62
C LEU A 159 14.77 -13.95 -2.73
N GLY A 160 13.79 -14.44 -1.97
CA GLY A 160 13.32 -15.82 -2.13
C GLY A 160 12.76 -16.08 -3.53
N ASN A 161 12.20 -15.04 -4.17
CA ASN A 161 11.67 -15.15 -5.52
C ASN A 161 11.70 -13.81 -6.28
N ILE A 162 12.52 -13.69 -7.33
CA ILE A 162 12.52 -12.56 -8.26
C ILE A 162 11.37 -12.77 -9.25
N ALA A 163 10.15 -12.51 -8.78
CA ALA A 163 8.94 -12.79 -9.54
C ALA A 163 8.87 -12.01 -10.86
N ALA A 164 8.49 -12.71 -11.92
CA ALA A 164 8.27 -12.16 -13.25
C ALA A 164 7.18 -11.08 -13.20
N PRO A 165 7.35 -9.99 -13.97
CA PRO A 165 6.35 -8.95 -14.07
C PRO A 165 5.12 -9.47 -14.83
N THR A 166 4.01 -8.75 -14.73
CA THR A 166 2.76 -9.13 -15.40
C THR A 166 2.88 -9.00 -16.92
N THR A 167 1.95 -9.63 -17.64
CA THR A 167 1.87 -9.54 -19.11
C THR A 167 1.81 -8.10 -19.61
N GLU A 168 1.11 -7.19 -18.93
CA GLU A 168 1.04 -5.78 -19.34
C GLU A 168 2.41 -5.07 -19.26
N VAL A 169 3.24 -5.44 -18.27
CA VAL A 169 4.59 -4.89 -18.13
C VAL A 169 5.55 -5.55 -19.13
N LEU A 170 5.37 -6.84 -19.43
CA LEU A 170 6.15 -7.54 -20.45
C LEU A 170 5.93 -6.95 -21.86
N ASP A 171 4.71 -6.47 -22.14
CA ASP A 171 4.35 -5.85 -23.42
C ASP A 171 4.87 -4.40 -23.56
N ASP A 172 5.14 -3.70 -22.44
CA ASP A 172 5.75 -2.37 -22.41
C ASP A 172 7.28 -2.46 -22.30
N LEU A 173 7.96 -2.46 -23.44
CA LEU A 173 9.42 -2.61 -23.53
C LEU A 173 10.20 -1.57 -22.70
N ASP A 174 9.76 -0.32 -22.63
CA ASP A 174 10.48 0.72 -21.89
C ASP A 174 10.36 0.48 -20.38
N THR A 175 9.17 0.11 -19.92
CA THR A 175 8.93 -0.23 -18.51
C THR A 175 9.66 -1.51 -18.12
N LEU A 176 9.60 -2.56 -18.95
CA LEU A 176 10.34 -3.80 -18.73
C LEU A 176 11.84 -3.55 -18.61
N ASN A 177 12.41 -2.80 -19.56
CA ASN A 177 13.84 -2.46 -19.54
C ASN A 177 14.20 -1.64 -18.30
N SER A 178 13.35 -0.69 -17.89
CA SER A 178 13.57 0.08 -16.67
C SER A 178 13.56 -0.81 -15.43
N LEU A 179 12.61 -1.74 -15.33
CA LEU A 179 12.49 -2.66 -14.21
C LEU A 179 13.68 -3.61 -14.11
N ILE A 180 14.08 -4.23 -15.23
CA ILE A 180 15.28 -5.09 -15.31
C ILE A 180 16.51 -4.30 -14.87
N ASN A 181 16.75 -3.12 -15.48
CA ASN A 181 17.91 -2.31 -15.15
C ASN A 181 17.96 -1.96 -13.67
N SER A 182 16.84 -1.52 -13.09
CA SER A 182 16.77 -1.16 -11.67
C SER A 182 17.01 -2.37 -10.76
N THR A 183 16.43 -3.53 -11.08
CA THR A 183 16.59 -4.78 -10.32
C THR A 183 18.04 -5.25 -10.37
N VAL A 184 18.67 -5.29 -11.55
CA VAL A 184 20.06 -5.72 -11.71
C VAL A 184 21.02 -4.77 -11.01
N THR A 185 20.87 -3.45 -11.19
CA THR A 185 21.73 -2.49 -10.50
C THR A 185 21.57 -2.59 -8.99
N SER A 186 20.35 -2.83 -8.50
CA SER A 186 20.07 -3.07 -7.08
C SER A 186 20.81 -4.31 -6.56
N LEU A 187 20.72 -5.45 -7.28
CA LEU A 187 21.41 -6.70 -6.94
C LEU A 187 22.94 -6.55 -6.94
N LEU A 188 23.50 -5.88 -7.93
CA LEU A 188 24.95 -5.65 -8.03
C LEU A 188 25.44 -4.73 -6.91
N THR A 189 24.68 -3.69 -6.59
CA THR A 189 24.99 -2.80 -5.46
C THR A 189 25.00 -3.57 -4.12
N LEU A 190 24.10 -4.55 -3.96
CA LEU A 190 24.01 -5.38 -2.76
C LEU A 190 25.27 -6.23 -2.53
N ILE A 191 25.86 -6.78 -3.59
CA ILE A 191 27.15 -7.52 -3.54
C ILE A 191 28.38 -6.60 -3.59
N GLY A 192 28.21 -5.27 -3.52
CA GLY A 192 29.30 -4.30 -3.55
C GLY A 192 29.95 -4.13 -4.93
N VAL A 193 29.29 -4.57 -6.00
CA VAL A 193 29.76 -4.39 -7.38
C VAL A 193 29.18 -3.09 -7.94
N GLN A 194 30.06 -2.12 -8.19
CA GLN A 194 29.68 -0.93 -8.95
C GLN A 194 29.64 -1.26 -10.44
N SER A 195 28.48 -1.09 -11.05
CA SER A 195 28.26 -1.38 -12.46
C SER A 195 27.51 -0.26 -13.15
N GLU A 196 27.95 0.12 -14.35
CA GLU A 196 27.18 1.01 -15.22
C GLU A 196 26.17 0.19 -16.03
N PRO A 197 24.87 0.56 -16.02
CA PRO A 197 23.86 -0.12 -16.83
C PRO A 197 24.27 -0.16 -18.30
N LEU A 198 24.08 -1.31 -18.93
CA LEU A 198 24.37 -1.56 -20.36
C LEU A 198 25.86 -1.44 -20.77
N GLN A 199 26.79 -1.23 -19.83
CA GLN A 199 28.22 -1.19 -20.12
C GLN A 199 29.01 -2.29 -19.42
N SER A 200 28.70 -2.55 -18.14
CA SER A 200 29.38 -3.58 -17.36
C SER A 200 28.91 -4.98 -17.77
N LYS A 201 29.86 -5.91 -17.94
CA LYS A 201 29.60 -7.30 -18.33
C LYS A 201 28.68 -8.02 -17.34
N GLU A 202 28.83 -7.75 -16.04
CA GLU A 202 28.00 -8.27 -14.96
C GLU A 202 26.54 -7.83 -15.14
N HIS A 203 26.35 -6.54 -15.43
CA HIS A 203 25.03 -5.95 -15.62
C HIS A 203 24.33 -6.51 -16.85
N ILE A 204 25.05 -6.59 -17.97
CA ILE A 204 24.52 -7.12 -19.24
C ILE A 204 24.14 -8.60 -19.09
N LEU A 205 24.97 -9.40 -18.42
CA LEU A 205 24.70 -10.82 -18.18
C LEU A 205 23.42 -11.00 -17.35
N LEU A 206 23.34 -10.35 -16.18
CA LEU A 206 22.18 -10.46 -15.29
C LEU A 206 20.90 -9.94 -15.95
N SER A 207 20.99 -8.85 -16.71
CA SER A 207 19.85 -8.32 -17.46
C SER A 207 19.35 -9.31 -18.51
N SER A 208 20.27 -10.00 -19.20
CA SER A 208 19.92 -11.02 -20.20
C SER A 208 19.30 -12.26 -19.55
N ILE A 209 19.78 -12.67 -18.38
CA ILE A 209 19.20 -13.77 -17.60
C ILE A 209 17.78 -13.42 -17.17
N LEU A 210 17.57 -12.28 -16.50
CA LEU A 210 16.22 -11.87 -16.07
C LEU A 210 15.26 -11.74 -17.25
N LEU A 211 15.70 -11.12 -18.35
CA LEU A 211 14.88 -10.99 -19.56
C LEU A 211 14.47 -12.36 -20.13
N HIS A 212 15.35 -13.35 -20.10
CA HIS A 212 15.06 -14.70 -20.59
C HIS A 212 13.94 -15.37 -19.79
N PHE A 213 14.04 -15.37 -18.46
CA PHE A 213 13.05 -16.00 -17.58
C PHE A 213 11.73 -15.23 -17.57
N TRP A 214 11.78 -13.90 -17.45
CA TRP A 214 10.57 -13.07 -17.40
C TRP A 214 9.76 -13.11 -18.71
N ARG A 215 10.39 -13.23 -19.88
CA ARG A 215 9.67 -13.42 -21.15
C ARG A 215 8.91 -14.74 -21.24
N LYS A 216 9.29 -15.74 -20.44
CA LYS A 216 8.57 -17.01 -20.31
C LYS A 216 7.51 -16.97 -19.20
N GLY A 217 7.39 -15.85 -18.48
CA GLY A 217 6.57 -15.75 -17.28
C GLY A 217 7.12 -16.60 -16.12
N GLU A 218 8.42 -16.91 -16.13
CA GLU A 218 9.07 -17.70 -15.10
C GLU A 218 9.71 -16.78 -14.05
N ASP A 219 9.39 -17.03 -12.78
CA ASP A 219 10.07 -16.38 -11.66
C ASP A 219 11.49 -16.94 -11.50
N LEU A 220 12.39 -16.16 -10.92
CA LEU A 220 13.78 -16.58 -10.71
C LEU A 220 14.15 -16.60 -9.23
N GLN A 221 14.45 -17.77 -8.70
CA GLN A 221 15.00 -17.92 -7.34
C GLN A 221 16.49 -17.60 -7.29
N MET A 222 17.00 -17.22 -6.11
CA MET A 222 18.39 -16.78 -5.97
C MET A 222 19.39 -17.92 -6.25
N GLU A 223 19.07 -19.13 -5.83
CA GLU A 223 19.84 -20.35 -6.09
C GLU A 223 19.92 -20.65 -7.58
N GLN A 224 18.78 -20.50 -8.28
CA GLN A 224 18.71 -20.66 -9.72
C GLN A 224 19.46 -19.54 -10.45
N LEU A 225 19.42 -18.31 -9.96
CA LEU A 225 20.20 -17.19 -10.49
C LEU A 225 21.70 -17.49 -10.40
N ILE A 226 22.20 -18.00 -9.27
CA ILE A 226 23.62 -18.35 -9.10
C ILE A 226 24.03 -19.42 -10.12
N GLY A 227 23.24 -20.48 -10.26
CA GLY A 227 23.49 -21.53 -11.26
C GLY A 227 23.48 -20.98 -12.69
N THR A 228 22.52 -20.13 -13.03
CA THR A 228 22.38 -19.54 -14.37
C THR A 228 23.43 -18.47 -14.67
N ILE A 229 24.08 -17.84 -13.70
CA ILE A 229 25.27 -16.99 -13.95
C ILE A 229 26.42 -17.84 -14.50
N VAL A 230 26.65 -19.01 -13.90
CA VAL A 230 27.72 -19.94 -14.31
C VAL A 230 27.38 -20.64 -15.63
N SER A 231 26.10 -20.97 -15.84
CA SER A 231 25.61 -21.64 -17.05
C SER A 231 24.30 -21.00 -17.55
N PRO A 232 24.37 -19.85 -18.25
CA PRO A 232 23.19 -19.20 -18.79
C PRO A 232 22.47 -20.04 -19.85
N PRO A 233 21.15 -19.87 -20.00
CA PRO A 233 20.35 -20.59 -21.01
C PRO A 233 20.56 -20.07 -22.45
N PHE A 234 21.66 -19.35 -22.71
CA PHE A 234 22.03 -18.77 -23.99
C PHE A 234 23.56 -18.80 -24.17
N ASP A 235 24.01 -18.97 -25.41
CA ASP A 235 25.41 -19.12 -25.80
C ASP A 235 26.07 -17.82 -26.29
N LYS A 236 25.27 -16.75 -26.48
CA LYS A 236 25.70 -15.46 -27.03
C LYS A 236 25.05 -14.28 -26.31
N VAL A 237 25.76 -13.17 -26.26
CA VAL A 237 25.25 -11.86 -25.83
C VAL A 237 25.47 -10.87 -26.98
N GLY A 238 24.37 -10.37 -27.54
CA GLY A 238 24.40 -9.63 -28.79
C GLY A 238 24.95 -10.51 -29.92
N VAL A 239 26.06 -10.08 -30.54
CA VAL A 239 26.72 -10.82 -31.64
C VAL A 239 27.88 -11.70 -31.18
N PHE A 240 28.34 -11.55 -29.93
CA PHE A 240 29.53 -12.23 -29.43
C PHE A 240 29.19 -13.52 -28.68
N PRO A 241 30.00 -14.59 -28.84
CA PRO A 241 29.94 -15.75 -27.96
C PRO A 241 30.11 -15.35 -26.49
N LEU A 242 29.31 -15.94 -25.62
CA LEU A 242 29.29 -15.60 -24.20
C LEU A 242 30.66 -15.77 -23.56
N ASP A 243 31.38 -16.86 -23.83
CA ASP A 243 32.70 -17.09 -23.23
C ASP A 243 33.78 -16.12 -23.72
N THR A 244 33.59 -15.49 -24.88
CA THR A 244 34.46 -14.39 -25.34
C THR A 244 34.11 -13.08 -24.65
N PHE A 245 32.81 -12.81 -24.45
CA PHE A 245 32.33 -11.59 -23.81
C PHE A 245 32.57 -11.58 -22.29
N TYR A 246 32.25 -12.69 -21.63
CA TYR A 246 32.38 -12.88 -20.19
C TYR A 246 32.76 -14.35 -19.88
N PRO A 247 34.07 -14.64 -19.75
CA PRO A 247 34.58 -16.00 -19.56
C PRO A 247 33.98 -16.70 -18.34
N GLN A 248 33.78 -18.02 -18.43
CA GLN A 248 33.17 -18.81 -17.36
C GLN A 248 33.91 -18.68 -16.01
N SER A 249 35.24 -18.59 -16.00
CA SER A 249 36.04 -18.39 -14.78
C SER A 249 35.69 -17.08 -14.07
N GLU A 250 35.45 -16.01 -14.82
CA GLU A 250 35.08 -14.72 -14.26
C GLU A 250 33.60 -14.68 -13.86
N ARG A 251 32.72 -15.36 -14.61
CA ARG A 251 31.31 -15.57 -14.23
C ARG A 251 31.20 -16.35 -12.92
N MET A 252 32.07 -17.34 -12.71
CA MET A 252 32.16 -18.06 -11.44
C MET A 252 32.52 -17.12 -10.28
N GLY A 253 33.39 -16.13 -10.51
CA GLY A 253 33.68 -15.08 -9.53
C GLY A 253 32.43 -14.30 -9.10
N LEU A 254 31.59 -13.89 -10.07
CA LEU A 254 30.32 -13.21 -9.79
C LEU A 254 29.33 -14.11 -9.04
N ALA A 255 29.20 -15.37 -9.45
CA ALA A 255 28.36 -16.36 -8.79
C ALA A 255 28.80 -16.60 -7.33
N MET A 256 30.10 -16.66 -7.08
CA MET A 256 30.67 -16.77 -5.73
C MET A 256 30.32 -15.56 -4.85
N SER A 257 30.34 -14.34 -5.40
CA SER A 257 29.93 -13.14 -4.66
C SER A 257 28.47 -13.21 -4.20
N PHE A 258 27.55 -13.67 -5.06
CA PHE A 258 26.16 -13.91 -4.68
C PHE A 258 26.01 -15.06 -3.68
N ASN A 259 26.77 -16.14 -3.84
CA ASN A 259 26.76 -17.26 -2.90
C ASN A 259 27.25 -16.85 -1.50
N ASN A 260 28.27 -16.00 -1.41
CA ASN A 260 28.78 -15.50 -0.13
C ASN A 260 27.70 -14.70 0.63
N ILE A 261 26.85 -14.00 -0.10
CA ILE A 261 25.69 -13.33 0.48
C ILE A 261 24.67 -14.36 0.98
N LEU A 262 24.26 -15.34 0.17
CA LEU A 262 23.31 -16.38 0.59
C LEU A 262 23.80 -17.20 1.80
N ALA A 263 25.10 -17.49 1.85
CA ALA A 263 25.72 -18.23 2.94
C ALA A 263 25.86 -17.39 4.23
N SER A 264 25.64 -16.07 4.17
CA SER A 264 25.70 -15.20 5.33
C SER A 264 24.47 -15.42 6.24
N PRO A 265 24.66 -15.68 7.55
CA PRO A 265 23.55 -15.83 8.49
C PRO A 265 22.61 -14.62 8.55
N THR A 266 23.15 -13.41 8.33
CA THR A 266 22.35 -12.17 8.27
C THR A 266 21.39 -12.18 7.08
N PHE A 267 21.73 -12.90 6.01
CA PHE A 267 20.99 -12.87 4.75
C PHE A 267 19.88 -13.92 4.66
N SER A 268 19.94 -15.00 5.45
CA SER A 268 18.84 -15.97 5.53
C SER A 268 17.51 -15.32 5.95
N ALA A 269 17.55 -14.22 6.71
CA ALA A 269 16.38 -13.42 7.08
C ALA A 269 15.73 -12.67 5.90
N TRP A 270 16.39 -12.57 4.74
CA TRP A 270 15.85 -11.95 3.52
C TRP A 270 15.15 -12.93 2.57
N LEU A 271 15.34 -14.23 2.81
CA LEU A 271 14.71 -15.32 2.07
C LEU A 271 13.42 -15.79 2.73
N THR A 272 13.30 -15.54 4.03
CA THR A 272 12.19 -15.99 4.88
C THR A 272 11.26 -14.82 5.21
N GLY A 273 9.97 -15.12 5.41
CA GLY A 273 8.95 -14.12 5.75
C GLY A 273 7.94 -13.87 4.63
N GLU A 274 7.15 -12.82 4.81
CA GLU A 274 6.06 -12.49 3.89
C GLU A 274 6.62 -12.02 2.54
N PRO A 275 6.13 -12.54 1.41
CA PRO A 275 6.58 -12.06 0.09
C PRO A 275 6.19 -10.59 -0.10
N LEU A 276 6.97 -9.87 -0.90
CA LEU A 276 6.72 -8.46 -1.21
C LEU A 276 5.54 -8.26 -2.19
N ASP A 277 4.35 -8.71 -1.80
CA ASP A 277 3.09 -8.54 -2.52
C ASP A 277 2.32 -7.33 -1.99
N ILE A 278 2.31 -6.26 -2.79
CA ILE A 278 1.70 -4.98 -2.45
C ILE A 278 0.19 -5.10 -2.15
N GLN A 279 -0.52 -6.03 -2.79
CA GLN A 279 -1.95 -6.22 -2.52
C GLN A 279 -2.19 -6.69 -1.09
N ARG A 280 -1.41 -7.67 -0.63
CA ARG A 280 -1.47 -8.24 0.74
C ARG A 280 -0.89 -7.31 1.81
N LEU A 281 0.06 -6.46 1.41
CA LEU A 281 0.62 -5.43 2.29
C LEU A 281 -0.37 -4.27 2.51
N LEU A 282 -1.20 -3.95 1.52
CA LEU A 282 -2.21 -2.89 1.62
C LEU A 282 -3.55 -3.39 2.15
N TYR A 283 -3.88 -4.68 2.02
CA TYR A 283 -5.17 -5.24 2.41
C TYR A 283 -5.05 -6.61 3.06
N THR A 284 -5.92 -6.91 4.03
CA THR A 284 -6.08 -8.27 4.59
C THR A 284 -6.73 -9.22 3.57
N GLU A 285 -6.75 -10.52 3.85
CA GLU A 285 -7.47 -11.50 3.03
C GLU A 285 -8.98 -11.21 2.95
N GLU A 286 -9.54 -10.55 3.97
CA GLU A 286 -10.92 -10.08 3.97
C GLU A 286 -11.08 -8.73 3.27
N GLY A 287 -10.03 -8.10 2.74
CA GLY A 287 -10.09 -6.80 2.07
C GLY A 287 -10.18 -5.59 3.01
N LYS A 288 -9.75 -5.73 4.28
CA LYS A 288 -9.63 -4.60 5.21
C LYS A 288 -8.33 -3.83 4.93
N PRO A 289 -8.31 -2.48 4.92
CA PRO A 289 -7.09 -1.73 4.69
C PRO A 289 -6.04 -1.97 5.79
N ARG A 290 -4.78 -1.92 5.38
CA ARG A 290 -3.59 -2.05 6.24
C ARG A 290 -2.71 -0.80 6.16
N SER A 291 -1.95 -0.58 7.22
CA SER A 291 -0.85 0.37 7.25
C SER A 291 0.46 -0.40 7.46
N ALA A 292 1.18 -0.64 6.37
CA ALA A 292 2.42 -1.40 6.34
C ALA A 292 3.63 -0.48 6.58
N ILE A 293 4.29 -0.63 7.73
CA ILE A 293 5.44 0.17 8.14
C ILE A 293 6.71 -0.65 7.92
N PHE A 294 7.53 -0.27 6.95
CA PHE A 294 8.84 -0.86 6.71
C PHE A 294 9.91 -0.12 7.50
N SER A 295 10.25 -0.66 8.67
CA SER A 295 11.37 -0.17 9.48
C SER A 295 12.67 -0.69 8.88
N ILE A 296 13.48 0.20 8.32
CA ILE A 296 14.76 -0.13 7.66
C ILE A 296 15.97 0.52 8.32
N ALA A 297 15.80 1.09 9.52
CA ALA A 297 16.85 1.78 10.26
C ALA A 297 18.05 0.87 10.62
N HIS A 298 17.81 -0.44 10.82
CA HIS A 298 18.84 -1.42 11.16
C HIS A 298 19.70 -1.87 9.97
N LEU A 299 19.25 -1.61 8.74
CA LEU A 299 19.95 -2.01 7.52
C LEU A 299 21.13 -1.09 7.21
N SER A 300 22.14 -1.62 6.53
CA SER A 300 23.20 -0.82 5.91
C SER A 300 22.67 0.04 4.77
N GLU A 301 23.45 1.01 4.29
CA GLU A 301 23.02 1.91 3.21
C GLU A 301 22.73 1.17 1.91
N SER A 302 23.55 0.19 1.52
CA SER A 302 23.33 -0.64 0.34
C SER A 302 22.09 -1.52 0.46
N GLU A 303 21.87 -2.14 1.62
CA GLU A 303 20.68 -2.95 1.90
C GLU A 303 19.40 -2.10 1.89
N ARG A 304 19.43 -0.90 2.49
CA ARG A 304 18.29 0.04 2.43
C ARG A 304 17.98 0.44 1.00
N MET A 305 19.00 0.83 0.23
CA MET A 305 18.85 1.21 -1.18
C MET A 305 18.26 0.06 -2.00
N PHE A 306 18.75 -1.16 -1.76
CA PHE A 306 18.27 -2.37 -2.39
C PHE A 306 16.78 -2.60 -2.11
N PHE A 307 16.41 -2.62 -0.81
CA PHE A 307 15.04 -2.84 -0.38
C PHE A 307 14.07 -1.80 -0.93
N VAL A 308 14.39 -0.52 -0.80
CA VAL A 308 13.55 0.58 -1.29
C VAL A 308 13.34 0.45 -2.80
N THR A 309 14.39 0.15 -3.57
CA THR A 309 14.27 -0.01 -5.03
C THR A 309 13.32 -1.15 -5.40
N MET A 310 13.42 -2.30 -4.72
CA MET A 310 12.52 -3.44 -4.95
C MET A 310 11.08 -3.13 -4.57
N LEU A 311 10.87 -2.48 -3.41
CA LEU A 311 9.54 -2.09 -2.95
C LEU A 311 8.86 -1.11 -3.92
N LEU A 312 9.59 -0.10 -4.41
CA LEU A 312 9.06 0.84 -5.41
C LEU A 312 8.71 0.14 -6.71
N GLY A 313 9.54 -0.81 -7.17
CA GLY A 313 9.26 -1.62 -8.35
C GLY A 313 7.96 -2.41 -8.21
N ARG A 314 7.80 -3.16 -7.11
CA ARG A 314 6.57 -3.92 -6.83
C ARG A 314 5.35 -3.02 -6.70
N PHE A 315 5.49 -1.84 -6.11
CA PHE A 315 4.41 -0.85 -6.03
C PHE A 315 3.97 -0.38 -7.41
N ILE A 316 4.90 -0.14 -8.33
CA ILE A 316 4.60 0.24 -9.73
C ILE A 316 3.83 -0.88 -10.43
N ASP A 317 4.28 -2.13 -10.30
CA ASP A 317 3.62 -3.29 -10.92
C ASP A 317 2.19 -3.47 -10.39
N TRP A 318 2.00 -3.32 -9.09
CA TRP A 318 0.67 -3.36 -8.47
C TRP A 318 -0.22 -2.19 -8.92
N MET A 319 0.32 -0.98 -8.96
CA MET A 319 -0.39 0.23 -9.36
C MET A 319 -0.94 0.12 -10.79
N ARG A 320 -0.16 -0.43 -11.73
CA ARG A 320 -0.58 -0.58 -13.14
C ARG A 320 -1.74 -1.56 -13.34
N ARG A 321 -1.96 -2.48 -12.40
CA ARG A 321 -3.13 -3.38 -12.40
C ARG A 321 -4.42 -2.71 -11.93
N GLN A 322 -4.32 -1.54 -11.31
CA GLN A 322 -5.47 -0.83 -10.77
C GLN A 322 -6.26 -0.13 -11.88
N SER A 323 -7.56 0.02 -11.67
CA SER A 323 -8.37 0.89 -12.53
C SER A 323 -7.99 2.34 -12.32
N GLY A 324 -7.92 3.10 -13.41
CA GLY A 324 -7.69 4.54 -13.36
C GLY A 324 -8.80 5.26 -12.59
N THR A 325 -8.44 6.20 -11.74
CA THR A 325 -9.38 6.94 -10.87
C THR A 325 -8.84 8.33 -10.52
N SER A 326 -9.74 9.22 -10.12
CA SER A 326 -9.42 10.52 -9.52
C SER A 326 -9.47 10.51 -7.98
N SER A 327 -9.94 9.42 -7.39
CA SER A 327 -10.03 9.28 -5.93
C SER A 327 -8.74 8.68 -5.36
N LEU A 328 -8.35 9.10 -4.16
CA LEU A 328 -7.19 8.52 -3.49
C LEU A 328 -7.51 7.08 -3.05
N LYS A 329 -6.71 6.12 -3.52
CA LYS A 329 -6.84 4.68 -3.23
C LYS A 329 -5.81 4.20 -2.22
N ALA A 330 -4.55 4.61 -2.35
CA ALA A 330 -3.46 4.21 -1.46
C ALA A 330 -2.44 5.33 -1.31
N LEU A 331 -1.73 5.33 -0.19
CA LEU A 331 -0.60 6.23 0.06
C LEU A 331 0.73 5.47 0.14
N LEU A 332 1.73 5.98 -0.56
CA LEU A 332 3.12 5.65 -0.33
C LEU A 332 3.77 6.81 0.42
N TYR A 333 4.10 6.61 1.69
CA TYR A 333 4.81 7.58 2.51
C TYR A 333 6.27 7.14 2.68
N MET A 334 7.21 8.07 2.54
CA MET A 334 8.62 7.82 2.82
C MET A 334 9.16 8.91 3.74
N ASP A 335 9.57 8.51 4.94
CA ASP A 335 10.35 9.41 5.79
C ASP A 335 11.78 9.50 5.30
N GLU A 336 12.37 10.69 5.40
CA GLU A 336 13.73 11.03 4.97
C GLU A 336 14.14 10.47 3.59
N ILE A 337 13.81 11.19 2.53
CA ILE A 337 14.19 10.84 1.15
C ILE A 337 15.65 11.14 0.77
N PHE A 338 16.42 11.73 1.68
CA PHE A 338 17.84 12.05 1.43
C PHE A 338 18.63 10.79 1.05
N GLY A 339 19.50 10.91 0.05
CA GLY A 339 20.26 9.79 -0.54
C GLY A 339 19.51 8.99 -1.61
N TYR A 340 18.17 8.91 -1.54
CA TYR A 340 17.35 8.16 -2.51
C TYR A 340 16.90 8.99 -3.71
N PHE A 341 16.88 10.32 -3.55
CA PHE A 341 16.47 11.26 -4.60
C PHE A 341 17.39 12.50 -4.74
N PRO A 342 18.71 12.30 -4.90
CA PRO A 342 19.66 13.41 -4.98
C PRO A 342 19.56 14.15 -6.33
N PRO A 343 19.99 15.43 -6.41
CA PRO A 343 19.89 16.25 -7.62
C PRO A 343 20.80 15.78 -8.77
N ILE A 344 22.02 15.33 -8.46
CA ILE A 344 23.05 15.00 -9.46
C ILE A 344 23.18 13.49 -9.65
N ALA A 345 23.33 12.74 -8.57
CA ALA A 345 23.49 11.30 -8.62
C ALA A 345 22.20 10.59 -9.09
N ASN A 346 22.36 9.39 -9.63
CA ASN A 346 21.26 8.54 -10.11
C ASN A 346 21.26 7.19 -9.40
N PRO A 347 20.95 7.14 -8.09
CA PRO A 347 20.81 5.86 -7.39
C PRO A 347 19.66 5.02 -7.97
N PRO A 348 19.66 3.69 -7.77
CA PRO A 348 18.66 2.79 -8.35
C PRO A 348 17.22 3.15 -8.01
N SER A 349 16.97 3.72 -6.83
CA SER A 349 15.65 4.17 -6.36
C SER A 349 15.08 5.38 -7.13
N LYS A 350 15.93 6.21 -7.73
CA LYS A 350 15.52 7.51 -8.30
C LYS A 350 14.58 7.37 -9.49
N LYS A 351 14.87 6.43 -10.41
CA LYS A 351 14.05 6.21 -11.61
C LYS A 351 12.64 5.69 -11.27
N PRO A 352 12.46 4.62 -10.46
CA PRO A 352 11.14 4.19 -9.98
C PRO A 352 10.36 5.33 -9.28
N MET A 353 11.03 6.10 -8.41
CA MET A 353 10.41 7.22 -7.71
C MET A 353 9.89 8.30 -8.69
N LEU A 354 10.69 8.66 -9.70
CA LEU A 354 10.28 9.59 -10.76
C LEU A 354 9.08 9.08 -11.56
N LEU A 355 9.01 7.76 -11.82
CA LEU A 355 7.88 7.15 -12.52
C LEU A 355 6.60 7.28 -11.68
N LEU A 356 6.68 6.96 -10.39
CA LEU A 356 5.56 7.11 -9.47
C LEU A 356 5.06 8.56 -9.43
N LEU A 357 5.95 9.53 -9.26
CA LEU A 357 5.59 10.96 -9.24
C LEU A 357 4.96 11.46 -10.56
N LYS A 358 5.19 10.76 -11.67
CA LYS A 358 4.61 11.12 -12.98
C LYS A 358 3.28 10.41 -13.26
N GLN A 359 3.16 9.15 -12.86
CA GLN A 359 2.08 8.27 -13.34
C GLN A 359 1.09 7.87 -12.24
N ALA A 360 1.50 7.85 -10.96
CA ALA A 360 0.68 7.31 -9.88
C ALA A 360 -0.65 8.05 -9.67
N ARG A 361 -0.69 9.34 -10.00
CA ARG A 361 -1.92 10.14 -10.02
C ARG A 361 -3.06 9.48 -10.79
N ALA A 362 -2.77 8.89 -11.96
CA ALA A 362 -3.80 8.32 -12.84
C ALA A 362 -4.50 7.09 -12.22
N TYR A 363 -3.83 6.43 -11.28
CA TYR A 363 -4.29 5.22 -10.60
C TYR A 363 -4.81 5.50 -9.18
N GLY A 364 -4.94 6.77 -8.79
CA GLY A 364 -5.36 7.15 -7.44
C GLY A 364 -4.30 6.90 -6.35
N CYS A 365 -3.03 6.74 -6.71
CA CYS A 365 -1.96 6.52 -5.74
C CYS A 365 -1.26 7.84 -5.38
N GLY A 366 -1.26 8.20 -4.10
CA GLY A 366 -0.57 9.37 -3.58
C GLY A 366 0.83 9.02 -3.07
N VAL A 367 1.79 9.92 -3.26
CA VAL A 367 3.17 9.76 -2.77
C VAL A 367 3.46 10.93 -1.85
N VAL A 368 3.89 10.66 -0.62
CA VAL A 368 4.23 11.68 0.38
C VAL A 368 5.69 11.50 0.76
N LEU A 369 6.50 12.50 0.41
CA LEU A 369 7.94 12.46 0.61
C LEU A 369 8.36 13.46 1.68
N ALA A 370 9.07 12.99 2.71
CA ALA A 370 9.52 13.85 3.79
C ALA A 370 11.06 13.98 3.77
N THR A 371 11.61 15.16 4.06
CA THR A 371 13.06 15.37 4.19
C THR A 371 13.41 16.39 5.28
N GLN A 372 14.54 16.18 5.94
CA GLN A 372 15.18 17.19 6.78
C GLN A 372 16.25 17.98 6.04
N ASN A 373 16.68 17.52 4.86
CA ASN A 373 17.76 18.07 4.06
C ASN A 373 17.20 18.64 2.75
N PRO A 374 16.66 19.87 2.74
CA PRO A 374 16.02 20.45 1.56
C PRO A 374 16.98 20.78 0.43
N VAL A 375 18.25 21.07 0.70
CA VAL A 375 19.20 21.52 -0.32
C VAL A 375 19.56 20.40 -1.30
N ASP A 376 19.69 19.18 -0.80
CA ASP A 376 20.13 18.00 -1.56
C ASP A 376 18.98 17.22 -2.21
N LEU A 377 17.93 17.94 -2.63
CA LEU A 377 16.79 17.39 -3.36
C LEU A 377 16.79 17.75 -4.85
N ASP A 378 16.38 16.80 -5.68
CA ASP A 378 16.06 17.05 -7.08
C ASP A 378 14.68 17.74 -7.24
N TYR A 379 14.63 19.07 -7.03
CA TYR A 379 13.40 19.86 -7.20
C TYR A 379 12.78 19.76 -8.60
N LYS A 380 13.58 19.50 -9.64
CA LYS A 380 13.05 19.30 -10.99
C LYS A 380 12.27 17.98 -11.07
N GLY A 381 12.80 16.93 -10.45
CA GLY A 381 12.11 15.65 -10.31
C GLY A 381 10.83 15.75 -9.47
N LEU A 382 10.80 16.64 -8.48
CA LEU A 382 9.66 16.88 -7.59
C LEU A 382 8.61 17.86 -8.17
N ALA A 383 8.79 18.36 -9.40
CA ALA A 383 7.88 19.35 -9.99
C ALA A 383 6.41 18.86 -10.13
N ASN A 384 6.18 17.54 -10.14
CA ASN A 384 4.84 16.96 -10.17
C ASN A 384 4.13 16.96 -8.81
N ILE A 385 4.81 17.36 -7.73
CA ILE A 385 4.21 17.47 -6.40
C ILE A 385 3.31 18.69 -6.33
N GLY A 386 2.02 18.43 -6.12
CA GLY A 386 0.98 19.44 -6.01
C GLY A 386 0.84 20.04 -4.62
N SER A 387 1.40 19.44 -3.56
CA SER A 387 1.24 19.91 -2.18
C SER A 387 2.57 19.98 -1.44
N TRP A 388 2.92 21.13 -0.89
CA TRP A 388 4.18 21.37 -0.19
C TRP A 388 3.88 21.87 1.21
N PHE A 389 4.28 21.10 2.21
CA PHE A 389 4.22 21.43 3.63
C PHE A 389 5.62 21.86 4.07
N ILE A 390 5.83 23.16 4.24
CA ILE A 390 7.15 23.70 4.58
C ILE A 390 7.13 24.15 6.03
N GLY A 391 7.87 23.44 6.88
CA GLY A 391 8.08 23.80 8.27
C GLY A 391 9.23 24.80 8.44
N ARG A 392 9.64 24.99 9.69
CA ARG A 392 10.80 25.82 10.03
C ARG A 392 12.06 25.34 9.29
N LEU A 393 12.87 26.30 8.83
CA LEU A 393 14.19 26.08 8.22
C LEU A 393 15.26 26.89 8.96
N GLN A 394 16.45 26.29 9.13
CA GLN A 394 17.50 26.83 9.99
C GLN A 394 18.42 27.80 9.25
N THR A 395 18.85 27.45 8.04
CA THR A 395 19.86 28.21 7.30
C THR A 395 19.24 29.11 6.23
N SER A 396 19.88 30.24 5.93
CA SER A 396 19.45 31.12 4.82
C SER A 396 19.48 30.42 3.47
N GLN A 397 20.41 29.49 3.27
CA GLN A 397 20.55 28.71 2.04
C GLN A 397 19.36 27.75 1.85
N ASP A 398 18.93 27.06 2.90
CA ASP A 398 17.72 26.21 2.86
C ASP A 398 16.50 27.04 2.49
N GLN A 399 16.34 28.21 3.12
CA GLN A 399 15.23 29.11 2.88
C GLN A 399 15.19 29.62 1.44
N GLU A 400 16.34 30.04 0.91
CA GLU A 400 16.47 30.51 -0.47
C GLU A 400 16.17 29.40 -1.46
N ARG A 401 16.74 28.21 -1.25
CA ARG A 401 16.52 27.07 -2.14
C ARG A 401 15.06 26.62 -2.18
N VAL A 402 14.42 26.54 -1.01
CA VAL A 402 13.01 26.19 -0.90
C VAL A 402 12.15 27.30 -1.52
N ALA A 403 12.45 28.58 -1.27
CA ALA A 403 11.71 29.69 -1.85
C ALA A 403 11.85 29.75 -3.39
N GLU A 404 13.02 29.48 -3.96
CA GLU A 404 13.25 29.37 -5.40
C GLU A 404 12.50 28.19 -6.02
N GLY A 405 12.61 27.00 -5.41
CA GLY A 405 11.93 25.80 -5.89
C GLY A 405 10.40 25.96 -5.88
N ILE A 406 9.89 26.71 -4.90
CA ILE A 406 8.49 27.10 -4.79
C ILE A 406 8.15 28.15 -5.87
N ALA A 407 8.85 29.28 -5.92
CA ALA A 407 8.52 30.38 -6.83
C ALA A 407 8.63 30.00 -8.33
N GLY A 408 9.53 29.08 -8.68
CA GLY A 408 9.74 28.61 -10.05
C GLY A 408 8.66 27.65 -10.57
N GLY A 409 7.91 27.00 -9.68
CA GLY A 409 6.80 26.11 -10.03
C GLY A 409 5.47 26.86 -9.94
N SER A 410 4.97 27.36 -11.07
CA SER A 410 3.59 27.87 -11.25
C SER A 410 3.22 29.16 -10.47
N GLY A 411 3.30 30.31 -11.15
CA GLY A 411 2.46 31.50 -10.91
C GLY A 411 2.57 32.19 -9.54
N GLY A 412 3.78 32.60 -9.13
CA GLY A 412 4.01 33.22 -7.82
C GLY A 412 3.19 34.50 -7.55
N THR A 413 2.34 34.45 -6.51
CA THR A 413 1.65 35.59 -5.89
C THR A 413 2.38 36.15 -4.65
N LEU A 414 3.40 35.46 -4.11
CA LEU A 414 4.18 35.89 -2.95
C LEU A 414 5.64 36.18 -3.32
N ALA A 415 6.19 37.27 -2.79
CA ALA A 415 7.59 37.62 -2.99
C ALA A 415 8.51 36.72 -2.15
N ILE A 416 9.67 36.33 -2.70
CA ILE A 416 10.68 35.49 -2.03
C ILE A 416 11.03 36.02 -0.62
N GLY A 417 11.10 37.35 -0.46
CA GLY A 417 11.40 38.00 0.82
C GLY A 417 10.32 37.78 1.90
N GLU A 418 9.04 37.75 1.53
CA GLU A 418 7.94 37.51 2.47
C GLU A 418 7.94 36.08 2.97
N VAL A 419 8.14 35.12 2.05
CA VAL A 419 8.27 33.69 2.38
C VAL A 419 9.42 33.46 3.34
N LYS A 420 10.58 34.08 3.10
CA LYS A 420 11.75 33.98 3.99
C LYS A 420 11.45 34.50 5.40
N SER A 421 10.79 35.66 5.52
CA SER A 421 10.42 36.23 6.81
C SER A 421 9.48 35.31 7.59
N LEU A 422 8.44 34.78 6.93
CA LEU A 422 7.51 33.82 7.52
C LEU A 422 8.22 32.53 8.00
N LEU A 423 9.07 31.93 7.16
CA LEU A 423 9.81 30.70 7.48
C LEU A 423 10.73 30.86 8.71
N SER A 424 11.29 32.05 8.91
CA SER A 424 12.20 32.35 10.02
C SER A 424 11.49 32.48 11.37
N GLY A 425 10.24 32.97 11.38
CA GLY A 425 9.45 33.21 12.59
C GLY A 425 8.67 31.99 13.10
N MET A 426 8.53 30.95 12.27
CA MET A 426 7.75 29.76 12.61
C MET A 426 8.36 28.96 13.77
N LYS A 427 7.48 28.48 14.65
CA LYS A 427 7.80 27.53 15.72
C LYS A 427 7.74 26.09 15.22
N GLY A 428 8.15 25.14 16.07
CA GLY A 428 7.91 23.72 15.79
C GLY A 428 6.41 23.45 15.64
N ARG A 429 6.03 22.50 14.77
CA ARG A 429 4.67 22.13 14.38
C ARG A 429 3.91 23.17 13.55
N GLN A 430 4.55 24.26 13.16
CA GLN A 430 3.97 25.26 12.26
C GLN A 430 4.49 25.04 10.83
N PHE A 431 3.58 25.11 9.87
CA PHE A 431 3.85 24.83 8.46
C PHE A 431 3.16 25.84 7.56
N LEU A 432 3.86 26.20 6.49
CA LEU A 432 3.29 26.83 5.31
C LEU A 432 2.84 25.72 4.33
N LEU A 433 1.54 25.59 4.13
CA LEU A 433 0.97 24.74 3.08
C LEU A 433 0.82 25.55 1.80
N ARG A 434 1.56 25.16 0.76
CA ARG A 434 1.31 25.59 -0.60
C ARG A 434 0.77 24.42 -1.40
N SER A 435 -0.34 24.61 -2.08
CA SER A 435 -0.92 23.56 -2.92
C SER A 435 -1.38 24.12 -4.26
N ALA A 436 -1.23 23.35 -5.32
CA ALA A 436 -1.82 23.63 -6.63
C ALA A 436 -3.35 23.61 -6.61
N HIS A 437 -3.94 23.09 -5.52
CA HIS A 437 -5.38 23.01 -5.29
C HIS A 437 -5.93 24.13 -4.39
N LEU A 438 -5.08 25.08 -3.99
CA LEU A 438 -5.45 26.22 -3.15
C LEU A 438 -5.10 27.53 -3.86
N ASP A 439 -5.99 28.52 -3.76
CA ASP A 439 -5.80 29.84 -4.39
C ASP A 439 -4.66 30.65 -3.75
N ALA A 440 -4.37 30.37 -2.46
CA ALA A 440 -3.28 31.00 -1.73
C ALA A 440 -2.66 30.02 -0.72
N PRO A 441 -1.40 30.24 -0.32
CA PRO A 441 -0.77 29.47 0.75
C PRO A 441 -1.48 29.66 2.08
N VAL A 442 -1.52 28.59 2.87
CA VAL A 442 -2.17 28.57 4.18
C VAL A 442 -1.11 28.29 5.24
N LEU A 443 -1.05 29.15 6.25
CA LEU A 443 -0.21 28.91 7.42
C LEU A 443 -1.04 28.16 8.47
N PHE A 444 -0.49 27.09 9.05
CA PHE A 444 -1.21 26.30 10.05
C PHE A 444 -0.28 25.67 11.08
N GLU A 445 -0.84 25.32 12.23
CA GLU A 445 -0.21 24.49 13.25
C GLU A 445 -0.85 23.12 13.27
N THR A 446 -0.03 22.07 13.32
CA THR A 446 -0.52 20.68 13.27
C THR A 446 -1.30 20.33 14.52
N ARG A 447 -2.34 19.51 14.36
CA ARG A 447 -3.06 18.93 15.50
C ARG A 447 -2.15 18.08 16.39
N TRP A 448 -2.60 17.83 17.61
CA TRP A 448 -2.02 16.75 18.42
C TRP A 448 -2.36 15.41 17.76
N VAL A 449 -1.35 14.59 17.49
CA VAL A 449 -1.54 13.28 16.88
C VAL A 449 -2.12 12.28 17.88
N MET A 450 -2.86 11.30 17.39
CA MET A 450 -3.49 10.26 18.20
C MET A 450 -2.48 9.23 18.72
N SER A 451 -1.39 9.06 17.97
CA SER A 451 -0.27 8.17 18.27
C SER A 451 0.72 8.81 19.25
N TYR A 452 1.19 8.07 20.24
CA TYR A 452 2.20 8.55 21.19
C TYR A 452 3.59 8.64 20.52
N LEU A 453 4.18 9.84 20.51
CA LEU A 453 5.46 10.12 19.86
C LEU A 453 6.62 10.01 20.86
N ARG A 454 7.14 8.80 21.07
CA ARG A 454 8.32 8.59 21.94
C ARG A 454 9.67 8.80 21.23
N GLY A 455 9.67 8.88 19.90
CA GLY A 455 10.87 8.92 19.07
C GLY A 455 11.17 7.56 18.41
N PRO A 456 12.42 7.28 18.02
CA PRO A 456 12.77 6.06 17.32
C PRO A 456 12.51 4.79 18.15
N ILE A 457 11.87 3.79 17.56
CA ILE A 457 11.57 2.51 18.21
C ILE A 457 12.70 1.51 17.95
N ALA A 458 13.31 1.01 19.03
CA ALA A 458 14.36 0.00 18.96
C ALA A 458 13.82 -1.40 18.62
N ALA A 459 14.68 -2.29 18.11
CA ALA A 459 14.28 -3.66 17.72
C ALA A 459 13.66 -4.49 18.87
N SER A 460 14.07 -4.28 20.13
CA SER A 460 13.42 -4.90 21.30
C SER A 460 11.97 -4.47 21.45
N ASP A 461 11.70 -3.20 21.17
CA ASP A 461 10.42 -2.58 21.37
C ASP A 461 9.49 -2.88 20.19
N ILE A 462 10.04 -3.02 18.98
CA ILE A 462 9.33 -3.60 17.82
C ILE A 462 8.87 -5.03 18.16
N ARG A 463 9.72 -5.88 18.74
CA ARG A 463 9.32 -7.23 19.17
C ARG A 463 8.17 -7.18 20.17
N MET A 464 8.21 -6.25 21.12
CA MET A 464 7.13 -6.07 22.09
C MET A 464 5.82 -5.62 21.43
N LEU A 465 5.89 -4.69 20.47
CA LEU A 465 4.73 -4.23 19.69
C LEU A 465 4.11 -5.35 18.83
N MET A 466 4.95 -6.21 18.28
CA MET A 466 4.56 -7.27 17.34
C MET A 466 4.33 -8.63 18.01
N ALA A 467 4.42 -8.72 19.35
CA ALA A 467 4.38 -9.96 20.12
C ALA A 467 3.08 -10.79 20.00
N GLY A 468 2.04 -10.27 19.33
CA GLY A 468 0.82 -11.01 18.98
C GLY A 468 0.56 -11.16 17.48
N SER A 469 1.31 -10.46 16.62
CA SER A 469 1.13 -10.47 15.16
C SER A 469 2.05 -11.48 14.46
N ALA A 470 3.08 -11.98 15.15
CA ALA A 470 4.02 -12.97 14.65
C ALA A 470 3.39 -14.35 14.33
N ASN A 471 2.11 -14.55 14.65
CA ASN A 471 1.35 -15.77 14.32
C ASN A 471 0.54 -15.65 13.01
N VAL A 472 0.55 -14.51 12.32
CA VAL A 472 0.07 -14.43 10.92
C VAL A 472 1.22 -14.75 9.97
N THR A 473 1.97 -15.82 10.28
CA THR A 473 2.57 -16.56 9.18
C THR A 473 1.37 -17.21 8.51
N THR A 474 0.90 -16.63 7.39
CA THR A 474 0.22 -17.48 6.41
C THR A 474 1.25 -18.55 6.12
N THR A 475 1.07 -19.71 6.76
CA THR A 475 1.53 -20.97 6.23
C THR A 475 1.00 -20.96 4.82
N VAL A 476 1.85 -20.52 3.87
CA VAL A 476 1.83 -21.08 2.53
C VAL A 476 1.70 -22.55 2.85
N SER A 477 0.53 -23.09 2.54
CA SER A 477 0.32 -24.52 2.58
C SER A 477 1.33 -25.05 1.56
N GLN A 478 2.56 -25.29 2.02
CA GLN A 478 3.22 -26.51 1.62
C GLN A 478 2.13 -27.56 1.79
N PRO A 479 1.77 -28.30 0.74
CA PRO A 479 0.75 -29.32 0.86
C PRO A 479 1.11 -30.10 2.11
N ALA A 480 0.21 -30.02 3.10
CA ALA A 480 0.43 -30.67 4.36
C ALA A 480 0.65 -32.14 4.00
N THR A 481 1.89 -32.60 4.08
CA THR A 481 2.20 -34.00 4.26
C THR A 481 1.77 -34.34 5.68
N ASP A 482 0.49 -34.14 6.00
CA ASP A 482 -0.12 -34.56 7.24
C ASP A 482 -0.88 -35.83 6.92
N GLY A 483 -0.41 -36.90 7.55
CA GLY A 483 -1.10 -38.18 7.57
C GLY A 483 -0.91 -39.00 6.31
N LEU A 484 0.35 -39.30 5.94
CA LEU A 484 0.61 -40.68 5.53
C LEU A 484 0.15 -41.54 6.70
N ALA A 485 -1.08 -42.03 6.60
CA ALA A 485 -1.54 -43.12 7.42
C ALA A 485 -0.47 -44.21 7.28
N GLU A 486 0.26 -44.45 8.37
CA GLU A 486 0.99 -45.68 8.58
C GLU A 486 0.00 -46.83 8.40
N SER A 487 -0.10 -47.29 7.17
CA SER A 487 -0.64 -48.59 6.81
C SER A 487 0.43 -49.26 5.96
N ALA A 488 1.65 -49.31 6.51
CA ALA A 488 2.65 -50.28 6.11
C ALA A 488 2.17 -51.65 6.58
N VAL A 489 1.26 -52.25 5.82
CA VAL A 489 1.15 -53.70 5.78
C VAL A 489 2.38 -54.18 5.00
N PRO A 490 3.23 -55.07 5.53
CA PRO A 490 4.34 -55.62 4.76
C PRO A 490 3.76 -56.51 3.65
N GLY A 491 3.58 -55.92 2.47
CA GLY A 491 3.11 -56.60 1.27
C GLY A 491 4.27 -57.19 0.48
N GLU A 492 4.06 -58.39 -0.10
CA GLU A 492 5.00 -59.00 -1.03
C GLU A 492 5.20 -58.10 -2.26
N TYR A 493 6.42 -57.56 -2.44
CA TYR A 493 6.80 -56.84 -3.66
C TYR A 493 6.83 -57.81 -4.85
N GLY A 494 6.04 -57.51 -5.88
CA GLY A 494 5.88 -58.36 -7.05
C GLY A 494 6.59 -57.86 -8.30
N SER A 495 6.68 -58.73 -9.29
CA SER A 495 6.98 -58.34 -10.68
C SER A 495 5.84 -57.48 -11.26
N ARG A 496 6.16 -56.64 -12.26
CA ARG A 496 5.21 -55.74 -12.92
C ARG A 496 3.84 -56.41 -13.21
N PRO A 497 2.73 -55.87 -12.67
CA PRO A 497 1.40 -56.38 -12.97
C PRO A 497 1.07 -56.31 -14.46
N VAL A 498 0.47 -57.37 -14.99
CA VAL A 498 0.08 -57.44 -16.40
C VAL A 498 -1.24 -56.70 -16.59
N LEU A 499 -1.20 -55.62 -17.38
CA LEU A 499 -2.36 -54.84 -17.77
C LEU A 499 -2.64 -55.00 -19.27
N SER A 500 -3.90 -54.78 -19.66
CA SER A 500 -4.28 -54.70 -21.06
C SER A 500 -3.46 -53.64 -21.81
N PRO A 501 -3.02 -53.87 -23.06
CA PRO A 501 -2.32 -52.88 -23.87
C PRO A 501 -3.14 -51.59 -24.10
N ASP A 502 -4.47 -51.67 -23.99
CA ASP A 502 -5.39 -50.55 -24.15
C ASP A 502 -5.45 -49.63 -22.90
N ILE A 503 -4.69 -49.94 -21.84
CA ILE A 503 -4.61 -49.14 -20.62
C ILE A 503 -3.31 -48.33 -20.62
N SER A 504 -3.43 -47.02 -20.76
CA SER A 504 -2.33 -46.07 -20.65
C SER A 504 -1.68 -46.13 -19.26
N GLN A 505 -0.36 -46.14 -19.23
CA GLN A 505 0.45 -46.22 -18.03
C GLN A 505 1.52 -45.13 -18.04
N TYR A 506 1.68 -44.43 -16.91
CA TYR A 506 2.66 -43.38 -16.71
C TYR A 506 3.45 -43.62 -15.44
N TYR A 507 4.70 -43.14 -15.39
CA TYR A 507 5.63 -43.34 -14.29
C TYR A 507 6.12 -41.99 -13.78
N ALA A 508 5.70 -41.62 -12.57
CA ALA A 508 6.15 -40.42 -11.87
C ALA A 508 7.37 -40.77 -11.00
N MET A 509 8.52 -40.25 -11.40
CA MET A 509 9.81 -40.48 -10.73
C MET A 509 10.13 -39.32 -9.78
N GLN A 510 10.79 -39.62 -8.66
CA GLN A 510 11.41 -38.61 -7.81
C GLN A 510 12.87 -38.39 -8.24
N ASN A 511 13.40 -37.19 -8.07
CA ASN A 511 14.81 -36.85 -8.38
C ASN A 511 15.84 -37.44 -7.39
N VAL A 512 15.48 -38.49 -6.65
CA VAL A 512 16.32 -39.11 -5.62
C VAL A 512 16.93 -40.40 -6.17
N VAL A 513 18.25 -40.53 -6.03
CA VAL A 513 18.99 -41.73 -6.44
C VAL A 513 18.71 -42.83 -5.42
N SER A 514 17.86 -43.80 -5.78
CA SER A 514 17.61 -45.02 -5.00
C SER A 514 18.07 -46.24 -5.78
N ASP A 515 18.78 -47.15 -5.10
CA ASP A 515 19.20 -48.44 -5.67
C ASP A 515 18.02 -49.40 -5.89
N LYS A 516 16.85 -49.12 -5.30
CA LYS A 516 15.60 -49.87 -5.48
C LYS A 516 14.43 -48.92 -5.69
N VAL A 517 13.87 -48.96 -6.90
CA VAL A 517 12.67 -48.19 -7.26
C VAL A 517 11.44 -49.07 -7.04
N VAL A 518 10.55 -48.64 -6.15
CA VAL A 518 9.26 -49.30 -5.90
C VAL A 518 8.14 -48.37 -6.31
N PHE A 519 7.22 -48.88 -7.12
CA PHE A 519 6.08 -48.13 -7.62
C PHE A 519 4.77 -48.50 -6.93
N GLU A 520 4.07 -47.45 -6.54
CA GLU A 520 2.71 -47.50 -6.01
C GLU A 520 1.70 -47.20 -7.14
N PRO A 521 0.61 -47.99 -7.25
CA PRO A 521 -0.40 -47.77 -8.28
C PRO A 521 -1.44 -46.73 -7.85
N TRP A 522 -1.75 -45.84 -8.79
CA TRP A 522 -2.80 -44.85 -8.67
C TRP A 522 -3.69 -44.86 -9.91
N LEU A 523 -5.00 -44.72 -9.73
CA LEU A 523 -5.91 -44.39 -10.82
C LEU A 523 -5.91 -42.87 -10.96
N PHE A 524 -5.36 -42.38 -12.06
CA PHE A 524 -5.21 -40.96 -12.34
C PHE A 524 -6.24 -40.52 -13.38
N ALA A 525 -6.84 -39.35 -13.19
CA ALA A 525 -7.67 -38.70 -14.17
C ALA A 525 -7.34 -37.22 -14.29
N THR A 526 -7.30 -36.72 -15.53
CA THR A 526 -7.16 -35.30 -15.85
C THR A 526 -8.23 -34.90 -16.85
N GLY A 527 -8.68 -33.65 -16.80
CA GLY A 527 -9.64 -33.11 -17.75
C GLY A 527 -9.66 -31.59 -17.73
N LYS A 528 -10.15 -30.99 -18.81
CA LYS A 528 -10.40 -29.54 -18.88
C LYS A 528 -11.89 -29.26 -18.76
N VAL A 529 -12.22 -28.32 -17.88
CA VAL A 529 -13.58 -27.82 -17.68
C VAL A 529 -13.62 -26.36 -18.08
N ARG A 530 -14.43 -26.06 -19.09
CA ARG A 530 -14.65 -24.70 -19.57
C ARG A 530 -15.93 -24.13 -18.95
N PHE A 531 -15.83 -22.93 -18.40
CA PHE A 531 -16.96 -22.17 -17.85
C PHE A 531 -17.23 -20.99 -18.78
N VAL A 532 -18.38 -21.03 -19.48
CA VAL A 532 -18.78 -19.98 -20.40
C VAL A 532 -20.07 -19.30 -19.94
N ASN A 533 -20.04 -17.97 -19.87
CA ASN A 533 -21.22 -17.15 -19.74
C ASN A 533 -21.09 -15.90 -20.62
N THR A 534 -21.73 -15.93 -21.78
CA THR A 534 -21.66 -14.86 -22.80
C THR A 534 -22.21 -13.53 -22.30
N THR A 535 -23.28 -13.55 -21.49
CA THR A 535 -23.83 -12.30 -20.91
C THR A 535 -22.89 -11.63 -19.92
N LYS A 536 -21.98 -12.40 -19.33
CA LYS A 536 -21.00 -11.94 -18.33
C LYS A 536 -19.58 -11.83 -18.88
N ASN A 537 -19.38 -12.09 -20.17
CA ASN A 537 -18.07 -12.15 -20.81
C ASN A 537 -17.08 -13.09 -20.09
N ILE A 538 -17.57 -14.25 -19.63
CA ILE A 538 -16.75 -15.27 -18.97
C ILE A 538 -16.49 -16.38 -19.97
N ASP A 539 -15.21 -16.72 -20.15
CA ASP A 539 -14.73 -17.85 -20.92
C ASP A 539 -13.42 -18.37 -20.29
N GLU A 540 -13.58 -19.23 -19.30
CA GLU A 540 -12.47 -19.70 -18.46
C GLU A 540 -12.28 -21.20 -18.59
N VAL A 541 -11.04 -21.67 -18.66
CA VAL A 541 -10.71 -23.08 -18.75
C VAL A 541 -9.89 -23.49 -17.54
N ARG A 542 -10.43 -24.40 -16.73
CA ARG A 542 -9.72 -25.00 -15.60
C ARG A 542 -9.28 -26.42 -15.96
N GLN A 543 -8.01 -26.72 -15.73
CA GLN A 543 -7.51 -28.09 -15.77
C GLN A 543 -7.68 -28.72 -14.38
N VAL A 544 -8.29 -29.89 -14.31
CA VAL A 544 -8.58 -30.61 -13.06
C VAL A 544 -7.91 -31.97 -13.11
N GLY A 545 -7.05 -32.24 -12.11
CA GLY A 545 -6.40 -33.52 -11.89
C GLY A 545 -6.88 -34.19 -10.60
N ARG A 546 -7.19 -35.49 -10.66
CA ARG A 546 -7.55 -36.32 -9.51
C ARG A 546 -6.82 -37.64 -9.55
N ARG A 547 -6.51 -38.20 -8.38
CA ARG A 547 -5.96 -39.55 -8.25
C ARG A 547 -6.60 -40.34 -7.10
N ILE A 548 -6.68 -41.66 -7.26
CA ILE A 548 -7.17 -42.59 -6.24
C ILE A 548 -6.10 -43.66 -6.02
N TYR A 549 -5.68 -43.87 -4.77
CA TYR A 549 -4.73 -44.92 -4.43
C TYR A 549 -5.34 -46.30 -4.68
N LEU A 550 -4.63 -47.16 -5.40
CA LEU A 550 -5.12 -48.49 -5.79
C LEU A 550 -4.59 -49.58 -4.87
N SER A 551 -5.11 -49.65 -3.65
CA SER A 551 -4.83 -50.79 -2.79
C SER A 551 -5.42 -52.09 -3.34
N GLN A 552 -4.80 -53.24 -3.05
CA GLN A 552 -5.27 -54.54 -3.52
C GLN A 552 -6.71 -54.87 -3.08
N GLU A 553 -7.12 -54.34 -1.93
CA GLU A 553 -8.44 -54.57 -1.33
C GLU A 553 -9.51 -53.61 -1.83
N LEU A 554 -9.15 -52.59 -2.62
CA LEU A 554 -10.08 -51.57 -3.09
C LEU A 554 -11.19 -52.19 -3.97
N ARG A 555 -12.45 -52.00 -3.55
CA ARG A 555 -13.63 -52.52 -4.26
C ARG A 555 -14.53 -51.44 -4.84
N ARG A 556 -14.40 -50.19 -4.39
CA ARG A 556 -15.22 -49.05 -4.83
C ARG A 556 -14.30 -47.94 -5.31
N PHE A 557 -14.68 -47.32 -6.43
CA PHE A 557 -13.99 -46.17 -7.00
C PHE A 557 -14.96 -45.00 -6.97
N ASP A 558 -14.65 -43.97 -6.20
CA ASP A 558 -15.46 -42.77 -6.08
C ASP A 558 -14.59 -41.54 -6.29
N TRP A 559 -14.89 -40.75 -7.32
CA TRP A 559 -14.15 -39.54 -7.62
C TRP A 559 -14.35 -38.44 -6.57
N LEU A 560 -15.38 -38.55 -5.72
CA LEU A 560 -15.56 -37.67 -4.56
C LEU A 560 -14.52 -37.91 -3.45
N GLU A 561 -13.95 -39.12 -3.38
CA GLU A 561 -12.91 -39.50 -2.41
C GLU A 561 -11.50 -39.38 -3.01
N ALA A 562 -11.38 -38.91 -4.26
CA ALA A 562 -10.11 -38.79 -4.96
C ALA A 562 -9.30 -37.57 -4.49
N GLU A 563 -7.98 -37.74 -4.40
CA GLU A 563 -7.03 -36.68 -4.06
C GLU A 563 -6.82 -35.73 -5.23
N GLU A 564 -6.65 -34.43 -4.95
CA GLU A 564 -6.15 -33.49 -5.95
C GLU A 564 -4.69 -33.79 -6.28
N THR A 565 -4.31 -33.65 -7.54
CA THR A 565 -2.92 -33.85 -7.97
C THR A 565 -2.49 -32.79 -8.96
N LEU A 566 -1.25 -32.32 -8.80
CA LEU A 566 -0.59 -31.36 -9.68
C LEU A 566 0.33 -32.05 -10.72
N ILE A 567 0.42 -33.38 -10.68
CA ILE A 567 1.24 -34.17 -11.60
C ILE A 567 0.69 -34.01 -13.02
N LYS A 568 1.56 -33.58 -13.94
CA LYS A 568 1.23 -33.52 -15.37
C LYS A 568 1.73 -34.80 -16.03
N LEU A 569 0.85 -35.47 -16.77
CA LEU A 569 1.20 -36.70 -17.51
C LEU A 569 2.35 -36.46 -18.52
N ALA A 570 2.49 -35.23 -19.02
CA ALA A 570 3.58 -34.84 -19.93
C ALA A 570 4.98 -34.91 -19.27
N ASP A 571 5.05 -34.78 -17.95
CA ASP A 571 6.30 -34.83 -17.18
C ASP A 571 6.63 -36.27 -16.72
N CYS A 572 5.73 -37.22 -16.96
CA CYS A 572 5.87 -38.61 -16.55
C CYS A 572 6.52 -39.47 -17.64
N GLY A 573 7.33 -40.45 -17.24
CA GLY A 573 7.86 -41.46 -18.15
C GLY A 573 6.77 -42.42 -18.63
N GLN A 574 6.96 -43.05 -19.80
CA GLN A 574 6.07 -44.10 -20.31
C GLN A 574 6.57 -45.52 -19.99
N SER A 575 7.75 -45.64 -19.40
CA SER A 575 8.38 -46.90 -19.02
C SER A 575 9.09 -46.77 -17.68
N ALA A 576 9.01 -47.82 -16.86
CA ALA A 576 9.80 -47.92 -15.64
C ALA A 576 11.27 -48.26 -15.94
N PRO A 577 12.20 -47.87 -15.03
CA PRO A 577 13.56 -48.40 -15.01
C PRO A 577 13.62 -49.92 -14.88
N GLU A 578 14.67 -50.55 -15.41
CA GLU A 578 14.91 -51.97 -15.23
C GLU A 578 15.10 -52.33 -13.74
N GLY A 579 14.55 -53.48 -13.32
CA GLY A 579 14.64 -53.95 -11.93
C GLY A 579 13.63 -53.32 -10.95
N SER A 580 12.71 -52.47 -11.43
CA SER A 580 11.66 -51.87 -10.59
C SER A 580 10.71 -52.89 -9.98
N GLN A 581 10.27 -52.64 -8.75
CA GLN A 581 9.25 -53.44 -8.04
C GLN A 581 7.91 -52.70 -7.97
N TYR A 582 6.82 -53.44 -7.77
CA TYR A 582 5.46 -52.90 -7.84
C TYR A 582 4.59 -53.40 -6.71
N TYR A 583 3.75 -52.50 -6.18
CA TYR A 583 2.61 -52.90 -5.38
C TYR A 583 1.52 -53.55 -6.26
N PRO A 584 0.76 -54.52 -5.71
CA PRO A 584 -0.28 -55.21 -6.44
C PRO A 584 -1.46 -54.29 -6.77
N LEU A 585 -2.10 -54.53 -7.91
CA LEU A 585 -3.32 -53.84 -8.33
C LEU A 585 -4.58 -54.59 -7.86
N PRO A 586 -5.68 -53.88 -7.56
CA PRO A 586 -6.97 -54.50 -7.29
C PRO A 586 -7.48 -55.26 -8.53
N ALA A 587 -8.21 -56.36 -8.28
CA ALA A 587 -8.71 -57.24 -9.35
C ALA A 587 -9.57 -56.52 -10.40
N ALA A 588 -10.28 -55.46 -10.00
CA ALA A 588 -11.08 -54.63 -10.89
C ALA A 588 -10.26 -53.89 -11.95
N ILE A 589 -8.99 -53.55 -11.66
CA ILE A 589 -8.09 -52.89 -12.60
C ILE A 589 -7.28 -53.93 -13.39
N SER A 590 -6.75 -54.95 -12.71
CA SER A 590 -5.97 -56.02 -13.35
C SER A 590 -6.79 -56.82 -14.38
N GLY A 591 -8.10 -57.00 -14.14
CA GLY A 591 -9.02 -57.68 -15.06
C GLY A 591 -9.69 -56.76 -16.10
N ALA A 592 -9.43 -55.44 -16.07
CA ALA A 592 -10.07 -54.50 -16.98
C ALA A 592 -9.45 -54.56 -18.38
N ARG A 593 -10.31 -54.48 -19.40
CA ARG A 593 -9.86 -54.34 -20.79
C ARG A 593 -9.40 -52.92 -21.11
N ASN A 594 -10.13 -51.92 -20.59
CA ASN A 594 -9.85 -50.50 -20.76
C ASN A 594 -10.44 -49.71 -19.56
N LEU A 595 -10.20 -48.40 -19.51
CA LEU A 595 -10.67 -47.53 -18.42
C LEU A 595 -11.87 -46.63 -18.80
N GLN A 596 -12.64 -46.98 -19.85
CA GLN A 596 -13.72 -46.12 -20.37
C GLN A 596 -14.84 -45.84 -19.33
N THR A 597 -15.14 -46.81 -18.47
CA THR A 597 -16.12 -46.62 -17.39
C THR A 597 -15.66 -45.54 -16.40
N PHE A 598 -14.35 -45.48 -16.11
CA PHE A 598 -13.76 -44.49 -15.22
C PHE A 598 -13.70 -43.10 -15.89
N ASP A 599 -13.40 -43.02 -17.19
CA ASP A 599 -13.49 -41.79 -17.99
C ASP A 599 -14.90 -41.18 -17.91
N LYS A 600 -15.93 -41.98 -18.18
CA LYS A 600 -17.33 -41.53 -18.08
C LYS A 600 -17.69 -41.08 -16.67
N GLY A 601 -17.26 -41.84 -15.66
CA GLY A 601 -17.45 -41.48 -14.25
C GLY A 601 -16.78 -40.16 -13.89
N PHE A 602 -15.58 -39.91 -14.40
CA PHE A 602 -14.85 -38.67 -14.14
C PHE A 602 -15.47 -37.47 -14.86
N ARG A 603 -15.94 -37.63 -16.11
CA ARG A 603 -16.72 -36.60 -16.82
C ARG A 603 -17.98 -36.22 -16.07
N ASP A 604 -18.73 -37.20 -15.56
CA ASP A 604 -19.92 -36.94 -14.77
C ASP A 604 -19.55 -36.29 -13.41
N TYR A 605 -18.44 -36.69 -12.78
CA TYR A 605 -17.91 -36.01 -11.59
C TYR A 605 -17.63 -34.52 -11.85
N LEU A 606 -16.89 -34.21 -12.92
CA LEU A 606 -16.56 -32.82 -13.29
C LEU A 606 -17.85 -32.01 -13.55
N TYR A 607 -18.83 -32.58 -14.25
CA TYR A 607 -20.10 -31.89 -14.52
C TYR A 607 -20.91 -31.57 -13.24
N HIS A 608 -20.91 -32.46 -12.25
CA HIS A 608 -21.71 -32.30 -11.03
C HIS A 608 -21.00 -31.49 -9.94
N ASN A 609 -19.68 -31.56 -9.86
CA ASN A 609 -18.92 -30.98 -8.75
C ASN A 609 -18.16 -29.71 -9.14
N GLU A 610 -17.70 -29.57 -10.39
CA GLU A 610 -16.98 -28.36 -10.78
C GLU A 610 -17.91 -27.18 -10.96
N ARG A 611 -17.56 -26.07 -10.30
CA ARG A 611 -18.27 -24.80 -10.32
C ARG A 611 -17.25 -23.68 -10.38
N LEU A 612 -17.58 -22.64 -11.13
CA LEU A 612 -16.88 -21.36 -11.03
C LEU A 612 -17.68 -20.48 -10.07
N GLU A 613 -17.11 -20.27 -8.89
CA GLU A 613 -17.69 -19.44 -7.85
C GLU A 613 -17.34 -17.97 -8.09
N LEU A 614 -18.34 -17.10 -8.05
CA LEU A 614 -18.19 -15.65 -8.18
C LEU A 614 -18.98 -14.97 -7.07
N GLN A 615 -18.66 -13.71 -6.81
CA GLN A 615 -19.40 -12.85 -5.89
C GLN A 615 -20.17 -11.79 -6.67
N ARG A 616 -21.33 -11.36 -6.17
CA ARG A 616 -22.16 -10.34 -6.80
C ARG A 616 -22.72 -9.36 -5.79
N VAL A 617 -22.69 -8.08 -6.16
CA VAL A 617 -23.44 -7.00 -5.49
C VAL A 617 -24.53 -6.52 -6.45
N ALA A 618 -25.76 -6.98 -6.25
CA ALA A 618 -26.87 -6.73 -7.16
C ALA A 618 -27.20 -5.24 -7.31
N ALA A 619 -27.16 -4.48 -6.21
CA ALA A 619 -27.44 -3.04 -6.17
C ALA A 619 -26.51 -2.22 -7.08
N LEU A 620 -25.27 -2.67 -7.30
CA LEU A 620 -24.28 -1.99 -8.12
C LEU A 620 -24.08 -2.65 -9.49
N LYS A 621 -24.73 -3.79 -9.74
CA LYS A 621 -24.47 -4.66 -10.91
C LYS A 621 -22.98 -5.00 -11.04
N LEU A 622 -22.32 -5.18 -9.89
CA LEU A 622 -20.90 -5.51 -9.81
C LEU A 622 -20.75 -7.00 -9.53
N GLU A 623 -19.88 -7.68 -10.27
CA GLU A 623 -19.58 -9.11 -10.08
C GLU A 623 -18.06 -9.31 -10.00
N SER A 624 -17.62 -10.35 -9.27
CA SER A 624 -16.22 -10.72 -9.19
C SER A 624 -15.72 -11.29 -10.51
N ARG A 625 -14.42 -11.18 -10.75
CA ARG A 625 -13.74 -11.82 -11.87
C ARG A 625 -13.44 -13.27 -11.53
N PRO A 626 -13.28 -14.16 -12.53
CA PRO A 626 -12.79 -15.50 -12.28
C PRO A 626 -11.43 -15.48 -11.57
N GLY A 627 -11.28 -16.28 -10.51
CA GLY A 627 -10.05 -16.35 -9.71
C GLY A 627 -9.82 -15.14 -8.77
N GLU A 628 -10.67 -14.12 -8.79
CA GLU A 628 -10.60 -13.00 -7.83
C GLU A 628 -11.05 -13.47 -6.46
N SER A 629 -10.23 -13.23 -5.43
CA SER A 629 -10.59 -13.57 -4.05
C SER A 629 -11.75 -12.71 -3.55
N VAL A 630 -12.47 -13.18 -2.52
CA VAL A 630 -13.54 -12.39 -1.89
C VAL A 630 -13.01 -11.07 -1.33
N GLY A 631 -11.80 -11.06 -0.77
CA GLY A 631 -11.12 -9.87 -0.29
C GLY A 631 -10.82 -8.87 -1.40
N ASP A 632 -10.23 -9.32 -2.50
CA ASP A 632 -9.92 -8.45 -3.65
C ASP A 632 -11.20 -7.87 -4.28
N PHE A 633 -12.26 -8.68 -4.37
CA PHE A 633 -13.56 -8.20 -4.81
C PHE A 633 -14.12 -7.13 -3.86
N ARG A 634 -13.96 -7.31 -2.54
CA ARG A 634 -14.35 -6.31 -1.55
C ARG A 634 -13.56 -5.01 -1.70
N VAL A 635 -12.26 -5.07 -1.96
CA VAL A 635 -11.42 -3.88 -2.24
C VAL A 635 -11.94 -3.16 -3.48
N ARG A 636 -12.22 -3.89 -4.57
CA ARG A 636 -12.77 -3.30 -5.79
C ARG A 636 -14.17 -2.70 -5.58
N LEU A 637 -14.99 -3.31 -4.72
CA LEU A 637 -16.27 -2.74 -4.29
C LEU A 637 -16.07 -1.42 -3.54
N GLN A 638 -15.11 -1.34 -2.60
CA GLN A 638 -14.78 -0.10 -1.89
C GLN A 638 -14.35 1.01 -2.85
N ASP A 639 -13.54 0.70 -3.86
CA ASP A 639 -13.12 1.65 -4.89
C ASP A 639 -14.32 2.24 -5.65
N VAL A 640 -15.24 1.38 -6.11
CA VAL A 640 -16.46 1.82 -6.80
C VAL A 640 -17.34 2.70 -5.91
N LEU A 641 -17.47 2.34 -4.63
CA LEU A 641 -18.22 3.14 -3.66
C LEU A 641 -17.56 4.49 -3.40
N ARG A 642 -16.22 4.55 -3.30
CA ARG A 642 -15.45 5.78 -3.11
C ARG A 642 -15.62 6.72 -4.31
N GLU A 643 -15.61 6.20 -5.53
CA GLU A 643 -15.86 7.01 -6.74
C GLU A 643 -17.28 7.57 -6.78
N LYS A 644 -18.30 6.73 -6.48
CA LYS A 644 -19.69 7.19 -6.43
C LYS A 644 -19.92 8.21 -5.32
N LYS A 645 -19.30 8.01 -4.16
CA LYS A 645 -19.28 8.97 -3.04
C LYS A 645 -18.65 10.29 -3.46
N ALA A 646 -17.48 10.26 -4.12
CA ALA A 646 -16.81 11.47 -4.60
C ALA A 646 -17.70 12.24 -5.59
N ALA A 647 -18.35 11.55 -6.53
CA ALA A 647 -19.29 12.17 -7.47
C ALA A 647 -20.53 12.78 -6.76
N ALA A 648 -21.05 12.11 -5.72
CA ALA A 648 -22.15 12.64 -4.91
C ALA A 648 -21.74 13.91 -4.14
N VAL A 649 -20.54 13.92 -3.56
CA VAL A 649 -19.97 15.10 -2.88
C VAL A 649 -19.73 16.24 -3.88
N GLU A 650 -19.25 15.97 -5.09
CA GLU A 650 -19.10 16.99 -6.14
C GLU A 650 -20.45 17.57 -6.58
N LYS A 651 -21.50 16.73 -6.69
CA LYS A 651 -22.86 17.19 -6.98
C LYS A 651 -23.40 18.09 -5.87
N LEU A 652 -23.16 17.71 -4.60
CA LEU A 652 -23.49 18.54 -3.44
C LEU A 652 -22.79 19.90 -3.55
N GLN A 653 -21.48 19.90 -3.82
CA GLN A 653 -20.68 21.11 -4.02
C GLN A 653 -21.25 22.02 -5.13
N LYS A 654 -21.64 21.45 -6.28
CA LYS A 654 -22.23 22.26 -7.37
C LYS A 654 -23.59 22.85 -7.00
N SER A 655 -24.44 22.07 -6.31
CA SER A 655 -25.80 22.51 -5.97
C SER A 655 -25.83 23.64 -4.94
N TYR A 656 -24.88 23.65 -4.01
CA TYR A 656 -24.87 24.56 -2.87
C TYR A 656 -23.85 25.70 -2.98
N GLY A 657 -22.91 25.63 -3.94
CA GLY A 657 -21.81 26.60 -4.04
C GLY A 657 -22.24 28.02 -4.34
N ILE A 658 -23.28 28.20 -5.16
CA ILE A 658 -23.83 29.53 -5.46
C ILE A 658 -24.45 30.18 -4.21
N LYS A 659 -25.17 29.40 -3.40
CA LYS A 659 -25.81 29.87 -2.16
C LYS A 659 -24.74 30.26 -1.14
N GLN A 660 -23.69 29.44 -0.99
CA GLN A 660 -22.55 29.75 -0.14
C GLN A 660 -21.86 31.04 -0.57
N GLN A 661 -21.45 31.15 -1.83
CA GLN A 661 -20.73 32.30 -2.35
C GLN A 661 -21.52 33.59 -2.14
N ARG A 662 -22.85 33.53 -2.31
CA ARG A 662 -23.73 34.67 -2.05
C ARG A 662 -23.71 35.08 -0.57
N LEU A 663 -23.79 34.13 0.36
CA LEU A 663 -23.76 34.43 1.80
C LEU A 663 -22.40 34.98 2.24
N GLU A 664 -21.30 34.41 1.74
CA GLU A 664 -19.93 34.88 2.01
C GLU A 664 -19.68 36.28 1.45
N ASP A 665 -20.04 36.53 0.18
CA ASP A 665 -19.91 37.85 -0.44
C ASP A 665 -20.76 38.91 0.28
N GLN A 666 -21.93 38.53 0.80
CA GLN A 666 -22.77 39.41 1.62
C GLN A 666 -22.14 39.70 2.97
N LEU A 667 -21.58 38.68 3.64
CA LEU A 667 -20.88 38.84 4.92
C LEU A 667 -19.65 39.73 4.75
N GLN A 668 -18.84 39.50 3.72
CA GLN A 668 -17.64 40.30 3.44
C GLN A 668 -18.00 41.77 3.17
N LYS A 669 -19.08 42.03 2.41
CA LYS A 669 -19.59 43.40 2.19
C LYS A 669 -20.08 44.04 3.49
N ALA A 670 -20.72 43.29 4.38
CA ALA A 670 -21.17 43.78 5.68
C ALA A 670 -19.96 44.10 6.60
N MET A 671 -18.95 43.24 6.64
CA MET A 671 -17.70 43.47 7.38
C MET A 671 -16.96 44.71 6.88
N TYR A 672 -16.79 44.85 5.57
CA TYR A 672 -16.13 46.02 4.99
C TYR A 672 -16.84 47.34 5.30
N ARG A 673 -18.19 47.34 5.31
CA ARG A 673 -18.98 48.52 5.74
C ARG A 673 -18.73 48.86 7.21
N LEU A 674 -18.72 47.84 8.07
CA LEU A 674 -18.46 48.00 9.50
C LEU A 674 -17.06 48.58 9.77
N GLU A 675 -16.03 48.04 9.11
CA GLU A 675 -14.66 48.54 9.22
C GLU A 675 -14.52 49.99 8.75
N LYS A 676 -15.17 50.36 7.65
CA LYS A 676 -15.13 51.72 7.11
C LYS A 676 -15.81 52.74 8.05
N GLU A 677 -16.85 52.33 8.76
CA GLU A 677 -17.62 53.19 9.67
C GLU A 677 -17.04 53.24 11.10
N GLN A 678 -16.14 52.32 11.46
CA GLN A 678 -15.46 52.27 12.76
C GLN A 678 -13.97 52.61 12.64
N LEU A 679 -13.65 53.89 12.43
CA LEU A 679 -12.26 54.37 12.33
C LEU A 679 -11.48 54.36 13.66
N ASP A 680 -12.10 54.05 14.81
CA ASP A 680 -11.45 54.30 16.11
C ASP A 680 -11.77 53.32 17.25
N VAL A 681 -12.18 52.08 16.97
CA VAL A 681 -12.36 51.09 18.05
C VAL A 681 -11.43 49.91 17.85
N LYS A 682 -10.39 49.86 18.69
CA LYS A 682 -9.70 48.64 19.13
C LYS A 682 -10.71 47.72 19.85
N THR A 683 -11.70 47.23 19.12
CA THR A 683 -12.60 46.21 19.62
C THR A 683 -11.94 44.89 19.28
N LYS A 684 -11.57 44.18 20.34
CA LYS A 684 -11.26 42.75 20.35
C LYS A 684 -11.97 42.04 19.21
N THR A 685 -11.16 41.45 18.33
CA THR A 685 -11.45 40.25 17.56
C THR A 685 -12.88 39.76 17.73
N VAL A 686 -13.67 39.91 16.66
CA VAL A 686 -14.91 39.17 16.49
C VAL A 686 -14.59 37.70 16.77
N ASP A 687 -15.05 37.18 17.91
CA ASP A 687 -14.99 35.75 18.27
C ASP A 687 -15.88 35.00 17.27
N THR A 688 -15.41 34.88 16.05
CA THR A 688 -15.96 33.94 15.09
C THR A 688 -15.42 32.60 15.55
N VAL A 689 -16.16 31.96 16.46
CA VAL A 689 -15.96 30.55 16.81
C VAL A 689 -16.27 29.77 15.53
N LEU A 690 -15.26 29.59 14.70
CA LEU A 690 -15.32 28.78 13.49
C LEU A 690 -15.49 27.32 13.92
N SER A 691 -16.73 26.85 13.94
CA SER A 691 -17.07 25.45 14.15
C SER A 691 -16.59 24.58 12.98
N PHE A 692 -16.34 23.29 13.22
CA PHE A 692 -16.02 22.31 12.18
C PHE A 692 -16.96 22.36 10.98
N GLY A 693 -18.25 22.57 11.18
CA GLY A 693 -19.20 22.68 10.07
C GLY A 693 -18.89 23.79 9.08
N VAL A 694 -18.51 24.98 9.56
CA VAL A 694 -18.17 26.10 8.67
C VAL A 694 -16.88 25.79 7.92
N ALA A 695 -15.93 25.11 8.56
CA ALA A 695 -14.70 24.68 7.91
C ALA A 695 -14.92 23.55 6.89
N VAL A 696 -15.88 22.64 7.12
CA VAL A 696 -16.30 21.62 6.15
C VAL A 696 -16.81 22.29 4.88
N VAL A 697 -17.65 23.32 5.04
CA VAL A 697 -18.14 24.13 3.93
C VAL A 697 -16.97 24.87 3.24
N GLY A 698 -16.08 25.53 3.97
CA GLY A 698 -14.90 26.17 3.37
C GLY A 698 -14.00 25.19 2.59
N ALA A 699 -13.78 23.99 3.14
CA ALA A 699 -12.94 22.97 2.52
C ALA A 699 -13.60 22.37 1.28
N LEU A 700 -14.91 22.09 1.30
CA LEU A 700 -15.62 21.48 0.17
C LEU A 700 -15.66 22.41 -1.05
N PHE A 701 -15.95 23.69 -0.87
CA PHE A 701 -16.26 24.60 -1.98
C PHE A 701 -15.08 25.49 -2.39
N GLY A 702 -13.93 25.36 -1.72
CA GLY A 702 -12.73 26.12 -2.00
C GLY A 702 -12.67 27.42 -1.18
N ARG A 703 -11.47 27.78 -0.75
CA ARG A 703 -11.22 28.99 0.04
C ARG A 703 -10.80 30.12 -0.87
N LYS A 704 -11.57 31.23 -0.89
CA LYS A 704 -11.02 32.51 -1.34
C LYS A 704 -10.07 33.03 -0.27
N ALA A 705 -8.86 33.42 -0.70
CA ALA A 705 -7.92 34.10 0.18
C ALA A 705 -8.56 35.36 0.77
N ILE A 706 -8.74 35.39 2.09
CA ILE A 706 -8.89 36.65 2.80
C ILE A 706 -7.51 37.29 2.74
N SER A 707 -7.28 38.05 1.67
CA SER A 707 -6.09 38.87 1.48
C SER A 707 -5.99 39.86 2.63
N THR A 708 -5.12 39.54 3.59
CA THR A 708 -4.54 40.48 4.57
C THR A 708 -3.69 41.56 3.87
N THR A 709 -3.50 41.46 2.55
CA THR A 709 -2.80 42.44 1.70
C THR A 709 -3.60 43.70 1.39
N SER A 710 -4.80 43.87 1.98
CA SER A 710 -5.60 45.10 1.86
C SER A 710 -5.20 46.20 2.86
N ILE A 711 -4.15 46.01 3.66
CA ILE A 711 -3.73 46.94 4.72
C ILE A 711 -2.70 47.99 4.26
N SER A 712 -2.10 47.87 3.07
CA SER A 712 -1.10 48.84 2.59
C SER A 712 -1.55 49.59 1.34
N ARG A 713 -2.66 50.34 1.42
CA ARG A 713 -2.90 51.49 0.52
C ARG A 713 -4.01 52.43 1.01
N THR A 714 -3.75 53.15 2.10
CA THR A 714 -4.47 54.40 2.40
C THR A 714 -3.50 55.44 2.95
N ALA A 715 -2.82 56.13 2.04
CA ALA A 715 -2.35 57.48 2.28
C ALA A 715 -3.11 58.41 1.33
N SER A 716 -3.66 59.49 1.90
CA SER A 716 -4.32 60.65 1.27
C SER A 716 -5.84 60.70 1.44
N GLY A 717 -6.29 61.71 2.20
CA GLY A 717 -7.61 62.31 2.00
C GLY A 717 -8.54 62.45 3.21
N MET A 718 -8.10 63.10 4.29
CA MET A 718 -9.03 63.68 5.28
C MET A 718 -9.79 64.86 4.64
N ARG A 719 -11.12 64.85 4.70
CA ARG A 719 -12.00 66.02 4.94
C ARG A 719 -13.47 65.60 4.97
N SER A 720 -14.10 65.63 6.14
CA SER A 720 -15.28 66.47 6.43
C SER A 720 -15.90 66.06 7.76
N ALA A 721 -15.90 67.00 8.71
CA ALA A 721 -16.63 66.90 9.95
C ALA A 721 -18.11 67.24 9.70
N GLY A 722 -19.01 66.40 10.22
CA GLY A 722 -20.42 66.74 10.43
C GLY A 722 -21.42 65.65 10.06
N ARG A 723 -21.58 64.60 10.90
CA ARG A 723 -22.81 63.74 10.98
C ARG A 723 -22.82 62.69 12.12
N VAL A 724 -22.50 63.08 13.35
CA VAL A 724 -22.30 62.14 14.49
C VAL A 724 -23.58 61.47 15.07
N VAL A 725 -24.76 61.66 14.46
CA VAL A 725 -26.01 60.98 14.91
C VAL A 725 -26.54 59.94 13.91
N LYS A 726 -26.04 59.92 12.67
CA LYS A 726 -26.42 58.91 11.66
C LYS A 726 -25.55 57.63 11.73
N GLU A 727 -24.29 57.79 12.15
CA GLU A 727 -23.28 56.72 12.15
C GLU A 727 -23.55 55.60 13.17
N LYS A 728 -24.18 55.89 14.32
CA LYS A 728 -24.51 54.84 15.31
C LYS A 728 -25.62 53.88 14.87
N ALA A 729 -26.65 54.40 14.21
CA ALA A 729 -27.77 53.59 13.72
C ALA A 729 -27.34 52.73 12.52
N ASP A 730 -26.49 53.26 11.65
CA ASP A 730 -25.98 52.54 10.48
C ASP A 730 -24.98 51.44 10.90
N VAL A 731 -24.10 51.71 11.89
CA VAL A 731 -23.23 50.68 12.51
C VAL A 731 -24.04 49.60 13.20
N GLN A 732 -25.12 49.94 13.91
CA GLN A 732 -25.97 48.95 14.59
C GLN A 732 -26.68 48.04 13.59
N ARG A 733 -27.23 48.60 12.49
CA ARG A 733 -27.83 47.80 11.40
C ARG A 733 -26.80 46.91 10.71
N ALA A 734 -25.57 47.39 10.51
CA ALA A 734 -24.50 46.59 9.93
C ALA A 734 -24.11 45.40 10.83
N LYS A 735 -24.10 45.60 12.16
CA LYS A 735 -23.90 44.52 13.14
C LYS A 735 -25.03 43.50 13.15
N GLU A 736 -26.29 43.95 13.12
CA GLU A 736 -27.46 43.08 13.04
C GLU A 736 -27.45 42.25 11.74
N GLN A 737 -27.18 42.89 10.60
CA GLN A 737 -27.05 42.21 9.31
C GLN A 737 -25.89 41.20 9.31
N MET A 738 -24.75 41.52 9.94
CA MET A 738 -23.63 40.59 10.08
C MET A 738 -24.02 39.38 10.93
N ALA A 739 -24.71 39.59 12.06
CA ALA A 739 -25.16 38.52 12.93
C ALA A 739 -26.19 37.60 12.23
N GLU A 740 -27.13 38.17 11.47
CA GLU A 740 -28.08 37.41 10.65
C GLU A 740 -27.36 36.56 9.58
N LEU A 741 -26.38 37.14 8.89
CA LEU A 741 -25.59 36.42 7.88
C LEU A 741 -24.72 35.31 8.50
N GLN A 742 -24.14 35.54 9.68
CA GLN A 742 -23.41 34.52 10.44
C GLN A 742 -24.32 33.37 10.85
N GLN A 743 -25.53 33.67 11.34
CA GLN A 743 -26.52 32.65 11.69
C GLN A 743 -26.97 31.87 10.46
N ALA A 744 -27.24 32.54 9.34
CA ALA A 744 -27.60 31.90 8.07
C ALA A 744 -26.48 30.97 7.55
N LEU A 745 -25.20 31.38 7.69
CA LEU A 745 -24.06 30.53 7.35
C LEU A 745 -23.95 29.30 8.27
N LYS A 746 -24.25 29.45 9.56
CA LYS A 746 -24.27 28.34 10.51
C LYS A 746 -25.37 27.33 10.21
N GLU A 747 -26.58 27.80 9.93
CA GLU A 747 -27.70 26.94 9.53
C GLU A 747 -27.42 26.22 8.20
N PHE A 748 -26.89 26.96 7.23
CA PHE A 748 -26.47 26.42 5.94
C PHE A 748 -25.35 25.38 6.08
N SER A 749 -24.40 25.61 6.97
CA SER A 749 -23.36 24.64 7.31
C SER A 749 -23.94 23.36 7.91
N SER A 750 -24.89 23.47 8.83
CA SER A 750 -25.56 22.30 9.41
C SER A 750 -26.36 21.52 8.37
N GLU A 751 -27.00 22.20 7.41
CA GLU A 751 -27.67 21.57 6.27
C GLU A 751 -26.68 20.72 5.45
N ILE A 752 -25.49 21.27 5.13
CA ILE A 752 -24.45 20.55 4.39
C ILE A 752 -23.90 19.37 5.19
N GLU A 753 -23.69 19.51 6.49
CA GLU A 753 -23.23 18.41 7.35
C GLU A 753 -24.23 17.25 7.37
N GLN A 754 -25.53 17.53 7.47
CA GLN A 754 -26.56 16.48 7.43
C GLN A 754 -26.57 15.74 6.09
N GLN A 755 -26.47 16.48 4.98
CA GLN A 755 -26.38 15.87 3.64
C GLN A 755 -25.09 15.05 3.48
N ALA A 756 -23.98 15.54 4.03
CA ALA A 756 -22.70 14.84 4.02
C ALA A 756 -22.74 13.52 4.81
N MET A 757 -23.38 13.53 5.99
CA MET A 757 -23.58 12.31 6.78
C MET A 757 -24.43 11.29 6.02
N ALA A 758 -25.53 11.74 5.40
CA ALA A 758 -26.40 10.88 4.59
C ALA A 758 -25.63 10.23 3.42
N ILE A 759 -24.83 11.02 2.68
CA ILE A 759 -23.95 10.49 1.62
C ILE A 759 -22.98 9.46 2.20
N GLY A 760 -22.36 9.73 3.35
CA GLY A 760 -21.43 8.83 4.00
C GLY A 760 -22.06 7.48 4.38
N GLU A 761 -23.31 7.48 4.85
CA GLU A 761 -24.06 6.27 5.18
C GLU A 761 -24.54 5.52 3.93
N ASP A 762 -24.97 6.23 2.89
CA ASP A 762 -25.46 5.63 1.64
C ASP A 762 -24.39 4.82 0.91
N PHE A 763 -23.12 5.22 1.04
CA PHE A 763 -21.98 4.52 0.45
C PHE A 763 -21.17 3.69 1.45
N ALA A 764 -21.72 3.41 2.64
CA ALA A 764 -21.10 2.50 3.60
C ALA A 764 -21.12 1.05 3.06
N ILE A 765 -19.98 0.36 3.15
CA ILE A 765 -19.84 -0.98 2.55
C ILE A 765 -20.78 -2.02 3.16
N GLU A 766 -21.12 -1.85 4.43
CA GLU A 766 -22.01 -2.74 5.19
C GLU A 766 -23.43 -2.77 4.61
N ARG A 767 -23.83 -1.77 3.80
CA ARG A 767 -25.11 -1.75 3.09
C ARG A 767 -25.13 -2.59 1.80
N TYR A 768 -23.97 -3.07 1.35
CA TYR A 768 -23.83 -3.77 0.08
C TYR A 768 -23.48 -5.25 0.32
N GLU A 769 -24.51 -6.08 0.38
CA GLU A 769 -24.35 -7.52 0.54
C GLU A 769 -23.70 -8.16 -0.70
N MET A 770 -22.73 -9.04 -0.45
CA MET A 770 -22.06 -9.84 -1.47
C MET A 770 -22.70 -11.23 -1.47
N GLU A 771 -23.35 -11.57 -2.58
CA GLU A 771 -24.02 -12.85 -2.76
C GLU A 771 -23.18 -13.78 -3.65
N PRO A 772 -23.02 -15.07 -3.29
CA PRO A 772 -22.33 -16.02 -4.14
C PRO A 772 -23.16 -16.38 -5.37
N VAL A 773 -22.52 -16.41 -6.55
CA VAL A 773 -23.10 -16.78 -7.83
C VAL A 773 -22.26 -17.86 -8.48
N MET A 774 -22.88 -19.00 -8.80
CA MET A 774 -22.19 -20.13 -9.41
C MET A 774 -22.42 -20.19 -10.92
N VAL A 775 -21.35 -20.37 -11.69
CA VAL A 775 -21.43 -20.75 -13.11
C VAL A 775 -21.14 -22.25 -13.22
N LYS A 776 -22.11 -22.99 -13.77
CA LYS A 776 -22.00 -24.43 -14.02
C LYS A 776 -21.47 -24.70 -15.43
N PRO A 777 -20.58 -25.69 -15.62
CA PRO A 777 -20.17 -26.11 -16.95
C PRO A 777 -21.31 -26.90 -17.61
N LYS A 778 -21.38 -26.90 -18.94
CA LYS A 778 -22.20 -27.87 -19.68
C LYS A 778 -21.41 -29.15 -19.92
N LYS A 779 -22.09 -30.26 -20.22
CA LYS A 779 -21.41 -31.51 -20.61
C LYS A 779 -20.51 -31.35 -21.84
N SER A 780 -20.87 -30.46 -22.76
CA SER A 780 -20.06 -30.09 -23.93
C SER A 780 -18.78 -29.34 -23.59
N ASP A 781 -18.72 -28.75 -22.39
CA ASP A 781 -17.62 -27.88 -21.98
C ASP A 781 -16.54 -28.66 -21.21
N ILE A 782 -16.69 -29.99 -21.12
CA ILE A 782 -15.74 -30.91 -20.51
C ILE A 782 -15.06 -31.71 -21.62
N TYR A 783 -13.76 -31.50 -21.79
CA TYR A 783 -12.97 -32.07 -22.87
C TYR A 783 -11.54 -32.39 -22.40
N ASP A 784 -10.76 -33.01 -23.29
CA ASP A 784 -9.41 -33.52 -23.00
C ASP A 784 -9.37 -34.39 -21.74
N VAL A 785 -10.43 -35.19 -21.52
CA VAL A 785 -10.49 -36.11 -20.39
C VAL A 785 -9.67 -37.34 -20.71
N GLU A 786 -8.78 -37.68 -19.79
CA GLU A 786 -7.90 -38.84 -19.87
C GLU A 786 -7.84 -39.52 -18.50
N VAL A 787 -7.97 -40.84 -18.49
CA VAL A 787 -7.83 -41.69 -17.30
C VAL A 787 -6.77 -42.74 -17.59
N ALA A 788 -5.81 -42.85 -16.67
CA ALA A 788 -4.65 -43.72 -16.82
C ALA A 788 -4.24 -44.35 -15.48
N ILE A 789 -3.36 -45.34 -15.54
CA ILE A 789 -2.68 -45.84 -14.35
C ILE A 789 -1.38 -45.05 -14.18
N LEU A 790 -1.24 -44.38 -13.04
CA LEU A 790 -0.04 -43.68 -12.65
C LEU A 790 0.72 -44.53 -11.63
N TRP A 791 1.97 -44.85 -11.96
CA TRP A 791 2.92 -45.52 -11.09
C TRP A 791 3.80 -44.45 -10.45
N GLU A 792 3.60 -44.20 -9.17
CA GLU A 792 4.34 -43.19 -8.43
C GLU A 792 5.44 -43.86 -7.61
N GLN A 793 6.65 -43.34 -7.68
CA GLN A 793 7.76 -43.86 -6.90
C GLN A 793 7.49 -43.62 -5.41
N GLY A 794 7.34 -44.71 -4.65
CA GLY A 794 7.13 -44.68 -3.20
C GLY A 794 8.41 -44.26 -2.46
N ASN A 795 8.24 -43.57 -1.33
CA ASN A 795 9.34 -43.28 -0.41
C ASN A 795 9.72 -44.56 0.33
N MET A 796 10.77 -45.26 -0.12
CA MET A 796 11.51 -46.13 0.79
C MET A 796 12.38 -45.21 1.67
N SER A 797 11.94 -44.98 2.90
CA SER A 797 12.82 -44.52 3.98
C SER A 797 13.92 -45.54 4.24
#